data_AF-A0AAF0L7Q3-F1
#
_entry.id   AF-A0AAF0L7Q3-F1
#
_cell.length_a   1.000
_cell.length_b   1.000
_cell.length_c   1.000
_cell.angle_alpha   90.00
_cell.angle_beta   90.00
_cell.angle_gamma   90.00
#
_symmetry.space_group_name_H-M   'P 1'
#
loop_
_entity.id
_entity.type
_entity.pdbx_description
1 polymer ?
#
loop_
_entity_poly.entity_id
_entity_poly.type
_entity_poly.pdbx_seq_one_letter_code
_entity_poly.pdbx_strand_id
1 'polypeptide(L)'
;MSRTFTRLVTFVVVAGTLLLGGALPVQAAPITPASDRAWYGPDLDWGSDAPDGYAGRLGATPSSYGVEVDYPIDGAARKQLLRSTRAAAAQGATLVVSLEPDVALRTLTAADARHANDLLEQVHQQYRTQVLVRFAPQMNGTWVRWGQQPTQYVAAFRALAKAVHGGSSDALMVWSPSYGAGYPFGQSAGRLQDLSATDTAKLDTNGDGQLTAADDPYEPYWPGDASVDWVGMSMYYFGKGKATEAAGRDVPLTSNDVPESGEVAARFAETWGYQQPQQSDFYTRFAQGHDRPMLLDTGALYDHSLRGADELAVKQGWWRQVFSAIQDRPLVRGVTFLETNRREPEAGNRVADWRDTAVPGIAGSLRTDLQQTDRFVSGPVTERITPQDGNAATNQQLDTGGDQMAWIVWLAAGLAAVFLLSGLFGRLLPSWRYPDDGKPGRDLRLDLFRGFIILAVVITHIEIGGPYSHLTLHAVGAITGAEMFVFLSGMVLGMTYPLAVRKFGEWVAAVGAFKRARKQYVVTLVVIAVVFALSFVPFLNTDAITTFTDRGTGTGGVGAEGRVYDLYPNAMQLLAYPPPWFAIRQFLLLEMGPWPFNIMGLFVVLSLFIPLLLWVIRRGFWWAVLVVSWALYVFQALNPDFAPLQSQFNAVFPLLTWQVVFTHGLVLGYYRRQVVGALTSRVGKVLIGIAIGGYAAFLVYVWAANHAGFTPTPFPASMYDDLYNTAYQRVDLQWGRLVDIAFFAIVSYAILTVFWKPIAAAIGWLWIPIGQASLYVFVWQVFFALAIASIPGVPWGDFWIGFVVHSALILLAWYMVRKKFLFSVIPR
;
A
#
# COMPACT_ATOMS: atom_id res chain seq x y z
N MET A 1 -18.11 -57.69 0.15
CA MET A 1 -17.68 -56.53 0.96
C MET A 1 -18.07 -55.28 0.19
N SER A 2 -19.01 -54.51 0.73
CA SER A 2 -19.84 -53.56 -0.02
C SER A 2 -19.18 -52.20 -0.24
N ARG A 3 -19.61 -51.52 -1.31
CA ARG A 3 -19.25 -50.13 -1.70
C ARG A 3 -19.38 -49.09 -0.56
N THR A 4 -20.06 -49.43 0.53
CA THR A 4 -20.18 -48.64 1.76
C THR A 4 -18.88 -48.58 2.57
N PHE A 5 -18.09 -49.66 2.59
CA PHE A 5 -16.83 -49.72 3.35
C PHE A 5 -15.73 -48.88 2.68
N THR A 6 -15.66 -48.91 1.34
CA THR A 6 -14.71 -48.09 0.57
C THR A 6 -15.02 -46.60 0.71
N ARG A 7 -16.29 -46.18 0.74
CA ARG A 7 -16.68 -44.78 0.97
C ARG A 7 -16.37 -44.31 2.39
N LEU A 8 -16.51 -45.17 3.40
CA LEU A 8 -16.15 -44.85 4.77
C LEU A 8 -14.64 -44.67 4.93
N VAL A 9 -13.84 -45.56 4.32
CA VAL A 9 -12.36 -45.46 4.33
C VAL A 9 -11.88 -44.23 3.56
N THR A 10 -12.46 -43.91 2.39
CA THR A 10 -12.12 -42.69 1.65
C THR A 10 -12.54 -41.43 2.42
N PHE A 11 -13.69 -41.42 3.10
CA PHE A 11 -14.12 -40.29 3.91
C PHE A 11 -13.23 -40.10 5.15
N VAL A 12 -12.80 -41.18 5.81
CA VAL A 12 -11.89 -41.12 6.96
C VAL A 12 -10.46 -40.76 6.54
N VAL A 13 -10.00 -41.19 5.37
CA VAL A 13 -8.70 -40.80 4.82
C VAL A 13 -8.71 -39.33 4.39
N VAL A 14 -9.77 -38.85 3.72
CA VAL A 14 -9.91 -37.44 3.30
C VAL A 14 -10.15 -36.51 4.48
N ALA A 15 -10.98 -36.91 5.45
CA ALA A 15 -11.14 -36.16 6.70
C ALA A 15 -9.85 -36.18 7.54
N GLY A 16 -9.11 -37.30 7.52
CA GLY A 16 -7.82 -37.44 8.18
C GLY A 16 -6.73 -36.57 7.56
N THR A 17 -6.65 -36.45 6.23
CA THR A 17 -5.71 -35.52 5.57
C THR A 17 -6.15 -34.06 5.68
N LEU A 18 -7.46 -33.76 5.73
CA LEU A 18 -7.95 -32.40 5.98
C LEU A 18 -7.74 -31.95 7.44
N LEU A 19 -7.81 -32.87 8.41
CA LEU A 19 -7.56 -32.58 9.82
C LEU A 19 -6.07 -32.59 10.20
N LEU A 20 -5.21 -33.27 9.44
CA LEU A 20 -3.76 -33.30 9.66
C LEU A 20 -2.98 -32.31 8.77
N GLY A 21 -3.61 -31.76 7.72
CA GLY A 21 -3.01 -30.77 6.82
C GLY A 21 -3.24 -29.31 7.22
N GLY A 22 -4.14 -29.06 8.19
CA GLY A 22 -4.19 -27.78 8.88
C GLY A 22 -3.05 -27.74 9.88
N ALA A 23 -1.89 -27.21 9.49
CA ALA A 23 -0.99 -26.65 10.49
C ALA A 23 -1.84 -25.68 11.32
N LEU A 24 -2.11 -26.03 12.58
CA LEU A 24 -2.60 -25.04 13.54
C LEU A 24 -1.67 -23.84 13.37
N PRO A 25 -2.18 -22.62 13.17
CA PRO A 25 -1.32 -21.46 13.11
C PRO A 25 -0.54 -21.47 14.43
N VAL A 26 0.74 -21.78 14.34
CA VAL A 26 1.65 -21.57 15.47
C VAL A 26 1.64 -20.07 15.62
N GLN A 27 0.90 -19.59 16.62
CA GLN A 27 0.89 -18.18 16.99
C GLN A 27 2.35 -17.80 17.23
N ALA A 28 2.89 -16.97 16.34
CA ALA A 28 4.28 -16.61 16.40
C ALA A 28 4.49 -15.88 17.73
N ALA A 29 5.55 -16.23 18.46
CA ALA A 29 5.84 -15.53 19.71
C ALA A 29 6.02 -14.02 19.41
N PRO A 30 5.56 -13.13 20.32
CA PRO A 30 5.74 -11.69 20.17
C PRO A 30 7.22 -11.36 19.91
N ILE A 31 7.46 -10.51 18.91
CA ILE A 31 8.82 -10.10 18.58
C ILE A 31 9.31 -9.23 19.73
N THR A 32 10.44 -9.57 20.33
CA THR A 32 11.06 -8.80 21.41
C THR A 32 12.57 -8.69 21.14
N PRO A 33 13.23 -7.60 21.59
CA PRO A 33 14.67 -7.50 21.43
C PRO A 33 15.37 -8.54 22.32
N ALA A 34 16.58 -8.93 21.94
CA ALA A 34 17.41 -9.86 22.73
C ALA A 34 17.57 -9.40 24.19
N SER A 35 17.86 -10.35 25.09
CA SER A 35 17.87 -10.13 26.54
C SER A 35 18.97 -9.19 27.09
N ASP A 36 19.79 -8.61 26.22
CA ASP A 36 20.75 -7.54 26.50
C ASP A 36 20.53 -6.29 25.62
N ARG A 37 19.55 -6.28 24.71
CA ARG A 37 19.31 -5.20 23.75
C ARG A 37 18.01 -4.45 24.00
N ALA A 38 17.91 -3.24 23.47
CA ALA A 38 16.75 -2.37 23.58
C ALA A 38 16.39 -1.81 22.21
N TRP A 39 15.11 -1.69 21.92
CA TRP A 39 14.66 -0.91 20.78
C TRP A 39 14.86 0.58 21.02
N TYR A 40 15.30 1.27 19.98
CA TYR A 40 15.36 2.71 19.90
C TYR A 40 14.31 3.21 18.92
N GLY A 41 13.62 4.30 19.29
CA GLY A 41 12.60 4.90 18.45
C GLY A 41 12.26 6.33 18.82
N PRO A 42 11.82 7.16 17.86
CA PRO A 42 11.19 8.43 18.17
C PRO A 42 9.69 8.28 18.44
N ASP A 43 9.15 9.07 19.36
CA ASP A 43 7.72 9.38 19.47
C ASP A 43 7.44 10.59 18.59
N LEU A 44 6.97 10.34 17.36
CA LEU A 44 6.89 11.34 16.30
C LEU A 44 5.62 12.18 16.39
N ASP A 45 5.73 13.44 16.03
CA ASP A 45 4.57 14.19 15.53
C ASP A 45 4.25 13.75 14.10
N TRP A 46 3.36 12.77 13.96
CA TRP A 46 2.90 12.23 12.67
C TRP A 46 2.16 13.24 11.79
N GLY A 47 1.80 14.41 12.33
CA GLY A 47 1.25 15.52 11.55
C GLY A 47 2.31 16.30 10.78
N SER A 48 3.53 16.40 11.32
CA SER A 48 4.62 17.19 10.76
C SER A 48 5.83 16.37 10.28
N ASP A 49 5.92 15.10 10.66
CA ASP A 49 7.03 14.21 10.31
C ASP A 49 6.56 12.77 9.99
N ALA A 50 7.49 11.94 9.53
CA ALA A 50 7.24 10.54 9.18
C ALA A 50 8.52 9.70 9.32
N PRO A 51 8.42 8.37 9.40
CA PRO A 51 9.56 7.46 9.50
C PRO A 51 10.71 7.76 8.52
N ASP A 52 10.41 7.98 7.24
CA ASP A 52 11.43 8.27 6.22
C ASP A 52 12.12 9.63 6.43
N GLY A 53 11.37 10.62 6.93
CA GLY A 53 11.91 11.94 7.28
C GLY A 53 12.89 11.84 8.45
N TYR A 54 12.48 11.18 9.52
CA TYR A 54 13.32 10.92 10.68
C TYR A 54 14.57 10.13 10.32
N ALA A 55 14.43 8.99 9.64
CA ALA A 55 15.54 8.13 9.25
C ALA A 55 16.51 8.85 8.30
N GLY A 56 16.00 9.70 7.41
CA GLY A 56 16.81 10.56 6.55
C GLY A 56 17.63 11.60 7.30
N ARG A 57 17.06 12.24 8.34
CA ARG A 57 17.78 13.22 9.17
C ARG A 57 18.80 12.56 10.10
N LEU A 58 18.41 11.47 10.76
CA LEU A 58 19.31 10.70 11.63
C LEU A 58 20.41 10.00 10.82
N GLY A 59 20.10 9.56 9.61
CA GLY A 59 20.97 8.70 8.79
C GLY A 59 21.05 7.27 9.30
N ALA A 60 20.02 6.80 10.02
CA ALA A 60 19.85 5.44 10.51
C ALA A 60 18.35 5.13 10.66
N THR A 61 17.97 3.86 10.53
CA THR A 61 16.58 3.40 10.65
C THR A 61 16.29 3.03 12.11
N PRO A 62 15.32 3.68 12.77
CA PRO A 62 14.82 3.28 14.08
C PRO A 62 14.23 1.88 14.09
N SER A 63 14.29 1.21 15.24
CA SER A 63 13.66 -0.10 15.43
C SER A 63 12.19 0.00 15.84
N SER A 64 11.77 1.15 16.38
CA SER A 64 10.40 1.39 16.83
C SER A 64 9.97 2.82 16.53
N TYR A 65 8.66 3.05 16.45
CA TYR A 65 8.07 4.39 16.36
C TYR A 65 6.93 4.55 17.37
N GLY A 66 6.86 5.68 18.06
CA GLY A 66 5.74 6.06 18.92
C GLY A 66 4.65 6.79 18.14
N VAL A 67 3.39 6.54 18.47
CA VAL A 67 2.22 7.26 17.94
C VAL A 67 1.17 7.45 19.04
N GLU A 68 0.60 8.64 19.12
CA GLU A 68 -0.57 8.94 19.98
C GLU A 68 -1.87 8.77 19.17
N VAL A 69 -2.87 8.12 19.74
CA VAL A 69 -4.16 7.81 19.08
C VAL A 69 -5.28 8.00 20.10
N ASP A 70 -6.30 8.77 19.73
CA ASP A 70 -7.49 8.99 20.58
C ASP A 70 -8.23 7.68 20.87
N TYR A 71 -8.77 7.57 22.09
CA TYR A 71 -9.52 6.42 22.55
C TYR A 71 -10.82 6.83 23.27
N PRO A 72 -12.01 6.26 22.94
CA PRO A 72 -12.27 5.16 22.01
C PRO A 72 -11.89 5.44 20.55
N ILE A 73 -11.51 4.38 19.83
CA ILE A 73 -11.06 4.51 18.44
C ILE A 73 -12.25 4.90 17.55
N ASP A 74 -12.22 6.13 17.06
CA ASP A 74 -13.15 6.63 16.05
C ASP A 74 -12.61 6.49 14.62
N GLY A 75 -13.29 7.08 13.63
CA GLY A 75 -12.87 7.02 12.24
C GLY A 75 -11.53 7.71 11.95
N ALA A 76 -11.17 8.75 12.69
CA ALA A 76 -9.91 9.48 12.52
C ALA A 76 -8.75 8.72 13.19
N ALA A 77 -8.95 8.30 14.44
CA ALA A 77 -8.02 7.45 15.19
C ALA A 77 -7.69 6.16 14.43
N ARG A 78 -8.70 5.50 13.84
CA ARG A 78 -8.49 4.32 12.99
C ARG A 78 -7.58 4.61 11.79
N LYS A 79 -7.80 5.73 11.08
CA LYS A 79 -6.98 6.11 9.92
C LYS A 79 -5.54 6.40 10.35
N GLN A 80 -5.35 7.06 11.49
CA GLN A 80 -4.02 7.36 12.02
C GLN A 80 -3.25 6.11 12.41
N LEU A 81 -3.89 5.16 13.11
CA LEU A 81 -3.25 3.90 13.49
C LEU A 81 -2.84 3.08 12.26
N LEU A 82 -3.73 2.93 11.27
CA LEU A 82 -3.40 2.18 10.05
C LEU A 82 -2.29 2.85 9.23
N ARG A 83 -2.31 4.19 9.12
CA ARG A 83 -1.29 4.94 8.39
C ARG A 83 0.08 4.84 9.06
N SER A 84 0.14 5.06 10.37
CA SER A 84 1.39 5.01 11.14
C SER A 84 2.00 3.60 11.13
N THR A 85 1.17 2.58 11.32
CA THR A 85 1.57 1.18 11.21
C THR A 85 2.16 0.86 9.84
N ARG A 86 1.48 1.25 8.75
CA ARG A 86 1.96 1.01 7.38
C ARG A 86 3.32 1.66 7.13
N ALA A 87 3.49 2.91 7.58
CA ALA A 87 4.75 3.63 7.42
C ALA A 87 5.89 3.02 8.25
N ALA A 88 5.62 2.58 9.49
CA ALA A 88 6.59 1.88 10.32
C ALA A 88 6.97 0.51 9.73
N ALA A 89 6.00 -0.25 9.22
CA ALA A 89 6.21 -1.55 8.60
C ALA A 89 7.07 -1.47 7.31
N ALA A 90 7.00 -0.36 6.57
CA ALA A 90 7.88 -0.13 5.43
C ALA A 90 9.37 -0.06 5.80
N GLN A 91 9.67 0.33 7.04
CA GLN A 91 11.03 0.32 7.59
C GLN A 91 11.35 -0.94 8.41
N GLY A 92 10.39 -1.85 8.58
CA GLY A 92 10.53 -3.03 9.43
C GLY A 92 10.66 -2.65 10.91
N ALA A 93 9.93 -1.63 11.35
CA ALA A 93 9.93 -1.14 12.72
C ALA A 93 8.67 -1.60 13.49
N THR A 94 8.78 -1.72 14.81
CA THR A 94 7.66 -1.92 15.73
C THR A 94 6.92 -0.61 15.98
N LEU A 95 5.74 -0.68 16.59
CA LEU A 95 4.93 0.50 16.91
C LEU A 95 4.58 0.54 18.40
N VAL A 96 4.82 1.66 19.06
CA VAL A 96 4.33 1.99 20.40
C VAL A 96 3.10 2.88 20.24
N VAL A 97 1.92 2.34 20.48
CA VAL A 97 0.64 3.01 20.32
C VAL A 97 0.16 3.51 21.67
N SER A 98 0.13 4.81 21.86
CA SER A 98 -0.45 5.45 23.03
C SER A 98 -1.93 5.68 22.80
N LEU A 99 -2.77 4.92 23.50
CA LEU A 99 -4.22 5.12 23.45
C LEU A 99 -4.61 6.14 24.50
N GLU A 100 -5.10 7.30 24.06
CA GLU A 100 -5.38 8.47 24.90
C GLU A 100 -6.88 8.67 25.11
N PRO A 101 -7.41 8.42 26.32
CA PRO A 101 -8.83 8.64 26.60
C PRO A 101 -9.28 10.08 26.41
N ASP A 102 -10.12 10.33 25.40
CA ASP A 102 -10.72 11.64 25.14
C ASP A 102 -12.04 11.85 25.92
N VAL A 103 -12.67 10.74 26.33
CA VAL A 103 -13.85 10.64 27.21
C VAL A 103 -13.48 10.26 28.66
N ALA A 104 -14.48 10.30 29.55
CA ALA A 104 -14.29 9.88 30.94
C ALA A 104 -14.08 8.35 31.02
N LEU A 105 -13.10 7.89 31.82
CA LEU A 105 -12.77 6.46 31.93
C LEU A 105 -13.97 5.57 32.28
N ARG A 106 -14.90 6.07 33.11
CA ARG A 106 -16.13 5.36 33.50
C ARG A 106 -17.12 5.09 32.36
N THR A 107 -16.99 5.79 31.23
CA THR A 107 -17.88 5.61 30.06
C THR A 107 -17.32 4.61 29.06
N LEU A 108 -16.06 4.19 29.23
CA LEU A 108 -15.43 3.18 28.39
C LEU A 108 -16.09 1.82 28.62
N THR A 109 -16.39 1.13 27.53
CA THR A 109 -17.12 -0.14 27.54
C THR A 109 -16.25 -1.30 27.06
N ALA A 110 -16.71 -2.52 27.31
CA ALA A 110 -16.10 -3.71 26.72
C ALA A 110 -16.21 -3.75 25.18
N ALA A 111 -17.15 -3.00 24.58
CA ALA A 111 -17.25 -2.90 23.13
C ALA A 111 -16.12 -2.04 22.56
N ASP A 112 -15.75 -0.95 23.23
CA ASP A 112 -14.62 -0.09 22.84
C ASP A 112 -13.30 -0.88 22.89
N ALA A 113 -13.11 -1.68 23.94
CA ALA A 113 -11.95 -2.56 24.09
C ALA A 113 -11.87 -3.63 22.98
N ARG A 114 -13.00 -4.26 22.63
CA ARG A 114 -13.07 -5.21 21.51
C ARG A 114 -12.77 -4.52 20.18
N HIS A 115 -13.35 -3.34 19.94
CA HIS A 115 -13.12 -2.60 18.72
C HIS A 115 -11.64 -2.22 18.55
N ALA A 116 -10.97 -1.84 19.63
CA ALA A 116 -9.53 -1.60 19.61
C ALA A 116 -8.73 -2.87 19.31
N ASN A 117 -9.05 -4.01 19.95
CA ASN A 117 -8.38 -5.27 19.64
C ASN A 117 -8.64 -5.73 18.19
N ASP A 118 -9.87 -5.61 17.66
CA ASP A 118 -10.18 -5.95 16.26
C ASP A 118 -9.28 -5.17 15.28
N LEU A 119 -8.98 -3.90 15.60
CA LEU A 119 -8.07 -3.09 14.80
C LEU A 119 -6.60 -3.50 14.97
N LEU A 120 -6.18 -3.90 16.17
CA LEU A 120 -4.85 -4.45 16.42
C LEU A 120 -4.64 -5.79 15.72
N GLU A 121 -5.65 -6.66 15.69
CA GLU A 121 -5.66 -7.91 14.93
C GLU A 121 -5.55 -7.64 13.43
N GLN A 122 -6.31 -6.66 12.93
CA GLN A 122 -6.18 -6.20 11.55
C GLN A 122 -4.75 -5.75 11.24
N VAL A 123 -4.12 -4.97 12.12
CA VAL A 123 -2.73 -4.53 11.98
C VAL A 123 -1.76 -5.72 11.97
N HIS A 124 -1.90 -6.64 12.91
CA HIS A 124 -1.07 -7.82 13.01
C HIS A 124 -1.15 -8.68 11.73
N GLN A 125 -2.37 -8.95 11.25
CA GLN A 125 -2.61 -9.71 10.02
C GLN A 125 -2.04 -9.00 8.79
N GLN A 126 -2.23 -7.68 8.68
CA GLN A 126 -1.81 -6.91 7.51
C GLN A 126 -0.30 -6.71 7.44
N TYR A 127 0.37 -6.49 8.56
CA TYR A 127 1.76 -6.01 8.56
C TYR A 127 2.75 -6.93 9.27
N ARG A 128 2.29 -7.91 10.05
CA ARG A 128 3.13 -8.76 10.90
C ARG A 128 4.13 -7.97 11.75
N THR A 129 3.76 -6.77 12.17
CA THR A 129 4.58 -5.93 13.05
C THR A 129 4.15 -6.11 14.49
N GLN A 130 5.09 -5.88 15.43
CA GLN A 130 4.80 -5.90 16.85
C GLN A 130 4.24 -4.55 17.30
N VAL A 131 3.12 -4.59 18.02
CA VAL A 131 2.49 -3.41 18.61
C VAL A 131 2.59 -3.47 20.13
N LEU A 132 3.04 -2.37 20.73
CA LEU A 132 3.05 -2.13 22.17
C LEU A 132 1.97 -1.11 22.49
N VAL A 133 0.97 -1.50 23.27
CA VAL A 133 -0.22 -0.69 23.57
C VAL A 133 -0.03 0.00 24.92
N ARG A 134 0.35 1.28 24.87
CA ARG A 134 0.51 2.16 26.03
C ARG A 134 -0.82 2.84 26.33
N PHE A 135 -1.68 2.20 27.12
CA PHE A 135 -3.00 2.74 27.44
C PHE A 135 -2.93 3.81 28.54
N ALA A 136 -3.45 4.99 28.24
CA ALA A 136 -3.62 6.11 29.17
C ALA A 136 -2.36 6.38 30.01
N PRO A 137 -1.20 6.68 29.36
CA PRO A 137 0.07 6.87 30.06
C PRO A 137 0.03 8.07 31.02
N GLN A 138 0.96 8.12 31.97
CA GLN A 138 1.08 9.21 32.95
C GLN A 138 -0.19 9.43 33.81
N MET A 139 -0.96 8.35 34.04
CA MET A 139 -2.18 8.34 34.83
C MET A 139 -2.01 8.81 36.29
N ASN A 140 -0.80 8.74 36.83
CA ASN A 140 -0.44 9.26 38.14
C ASN A 140 -0.16 10.78 38.14
N GLY A 141 -0.18 11.45 36.99
CA GLY A 141 -0.09 12.90 36.87
C GLY A 141 -1.45 13.60 37.01
N THR A 142 -1.44 14.95 37.06
CA THR A 142 -2.68 15.76 37.12
C THR A 142 -2.94 16.57 35.84
N TRP A 143 -2.11 16.44 34.80
CA TRP A 143 -2.20 17.21 33.55
C TRP A 143 -2.99 16.47 32.46
N VAL A 144 -3.14 15.16 32.56
CA VAL A 144 -3.93 14.34 31.64
C VAL A 144 -5.37 14.14 32.12
N ARG A 145 -6.31 13.94 31.20
CA ARG A 145 -7.75 13.81 31.52
C ARG A 145 -8.12 12.52 32.25
N TRP A 146 -7.32 11.48 32.11
CA TRP A 146 -7.47 10.21 32.83
C TRP A 146 -6.69 10.18 34.14
N GLY A 147 -5.96 11.26 34.47
CA GLY A 147 -5.09 11.32 35.63
C GLY A 147 -5.83 11.30 36.97
N GLN A 148 -5.13 10.90 38.03
CA GLN A 148 -5.64 10.86 39.42
C GLN A 148 -6.89 9.99 39.66
N GLN A 149 -7.17 9.01 38.79
CA GLN A 149 -8.39 8.17 38.88
C GLN A 149 -8.04 6.68 38.99
N PRO A 150 -7.34 6.23 40.05
CA PRO A 150 -6.83 4.85 40.13
C PRO A 150 -7.90 3.78 39.98
N THR A 151 -9.10 3.97 40.54
CA THR A 151 -10.18 2.98 40.43
C THR A 151 -10.66 2.79 39.00
N GLN A 152 -10.95 3.87 38.29
CA GLN A 152 -11.44 3.81 36.92
C GLN A 152 -10.33 3.44 35.94
N TYR A 153 -9.10 3.90 36.21
CA TYR A 153 -7.92 3.55 35.42
C TYR A 153 -7.67 2.04 35.42
N VAL A 154 -7.58 1.42 36.60
CA VAL A 154 -7.34 -0.02 36.73
C VAL A 154 -8.46 -0.82 36.08
N ALA A 155 -9.71 -0.41 36.24
CA ALA A 155 -10.85 -1.06 35.61
C ALA A 155 -10.79 -1.01 34.07
N ALA A 156 -10.51 0.17 33.51
CA ALA A 156 -10.40 0.37 32.06
C ALA A 156 -9.19 -0.37 31.46
N PHE A 157 -8.03 -0.31 32.12
CA PHE A 157 -6.82 -1.01 31.70
C PHE A 157 -7.05 -2.52 31.65
N ARG A 158 -7.63 -3.11 32.70
CA ARG A 158 -7.97 -4.54 32.75
C ARG A 158 -8.97 -4.94 31.67
N ALA A 159 -9.95 -4.09 31.37
CA ALA A 159 -10.94 -4.37 30.33
C ALA A 159 -10.30 -4.41 28.93
N LEU A 160 -9.40 -3.47 28.64
CA LEU A 160 -8.64 -3.45 27.39
C LEU A 160 -7.66 -4.63 27.30
N ALA A 161 -6.86 -4.86 28.34
CA ALA A 161 -5.91 -5.97 28.40
C ALA A 161 -6.61 -7.32 28.18
N LYS A 162 -7.78 -7.53 28.80
CA LYS A 162 -8.59 -8.73 28.59
C LYS A 162 -9.02 -8.91 27.13
N ALA A 163 -9.35 -7.83 26.43
CA ALA A 163 -9.72 -7.90 25.02
C ALA A 163 -8.50 -8.21 24.14
N VAL A 164 -7.35 -7.58 24.42
CA VAL A 164 -6.09 -7.80 23.70
C VAL A 164 -5.56 -9.22 23.90
N HIS A 165 -5.41 -9.67 25.15
CA HIS A 165 -4.93 -11.02 25.48
C HIS A 165 -5.89 -12.14 25.09
N GLY A 166 -7.19 -11.82 24.97
CA GLY A 166 -8.20 -12.76 24.49
C GLY A 166 -8.28 -12.87 22.96
N GLY A 167 -7.60 -11.98 22.24
CA GLY A 167 -7.59 -11.91 20.79
C GLY A 167 -6.38 -12.60 20.14
N SER A 168 -6.18 -12.31 18.86
CA SER A 168 -5.11 -12.82 17.99
C SER A 168 -4.13 -11.73 17.54
N SER A 169 -4.11 -10.58 18.21
CA SER A 169 -3.30 -9.41 17.80
C SER A 169 -1.82 -9.53 18.14
N ASP A 170 -1.46 -10.44 19.06
CA ASP A 170 -0.13 -10.55 19.69
C ASP A 170 0.39 -9.22 20.27
N ALA A 171 -0.48 -8.23 20.46
CA ALA A 171 -0.11 -6.91 20.97
C ALA A 171 0.20 -6.98 22.47
N LEU A 172 1.16 -6.16 22.92
CA LEU A 172 1.68 -6.19 24.29
C LEU A 172 1.22 -4.95 25.06
N MET A 173 0.53 -5.15 26.18
CA MET A 173 0.03 -4.08 27.04
C MET A 173 1.14 -3.45 27.87
N VAL A 174 1.27 -2.11 27.79
CA VAL A 174 2.28 -1.32 28.49
C VAL A 174 1.64 -0.44 29.58
N TRP A 175 2.03 -0.64 30.84
CA TRP A 175 1.63 0.22 31.97
C TRP A 175 2.71 1.27 32.24
N SER A 176 2.49 2.52 31.81
CA SER A 176 3.52 3.59 31.82
C SER A 176 3.13 4.81 32.66
N PRO A 177 3.44 4.85 33.97
CA PRO A 177 3.33 6.06 34.79
C PRO A 177 4.38 7.14 34.45
N SER A 178 4.15 8.36 34.96
CA SER A 178 5.15 9.43 35.01
C SER A 178 6.07 9.27 36.21
N TYR A 179 7.33 9.68 36.07
CA TYR A 179 8.29 9.75 37.18
C TYR A 179 7.71 10.53 38.37
N GLY A 180 7.83 9.97 39.58
CA GLY A 180 7.05 10.33 40.77
C GLY A 180 7.57 11.52 41.58
N ALA A 181 8.70 12.12 41.18
CA ALA A 181 9.22 13.30 41.87
C ALA A 181 8.22 14.45 41.90
N GLY A 182 7.97 14.99 43.09
CA GLY A 182 6.95 16.02 43.30
C GLY A 182 5.53 15.51 43.48
N TYR A 183 5.34 14.20 43.73
CA TYR A 183 4.07 13.65 44.17
C TYR A 183 3.71 14.12 45.61
N PRO A 184 2.42 14.40 45.91
CA PRO A 184 1.32 14.52 44.97
C PRO A 184 1.52 15.75 44.09
N PHE A 185 1.40 15.55 42.78
CA PHE A 185 1.65 16.65 41.86
C PHE A 185 0.58 17.74 42.02
N GLY A 186 0.96 19.02 41.94
CA GLY A 186 0.07 20.15 42.23
C GLY A 186 -1.22 20.26 41.40
N GLN A 187 -1.99 21.35 41.59
CA GLN A 187 -3.30 21.53 40.93
C GLN A 187 -3.17 22.12 39.52
N SER A 188 -2.75 21.35 38.50
CA SER A 188 -2.75 21.85 37.11
C SER A 188 -4.12 21.75 36.43
N ALA A 189 -4.98 20.84 36.90
CA ALA A 189 -6.32 20.62 36.31
C ALA A 189 -7.43 20.37 37.36
N GLY A 190 -7.25 20.85 38.60
CA GLY A 190 -8.25 20.68 39.68
C GLY A 190 -8.45 19.24 40.17
N ARG A 191 -7.75 18.24 39.60
CA ARG A 191 -8.02 16.81 39.79
C ARG A 191 -7.95 16.30 41.21
N LEU A 192 -7.07 16.86 42.04
CA LEU A 192 -6.96 16.50 43.44
C LEU A 192 -8.18 16.96 44.28
N GLN A 193 -8.95 17.93 43.78
CA GLN A 193 -10.17 18.44 44.45
C GLN A 193 -11.42 17.62 44.10
N ASP A 194 -11.40 16.92 42.95
CA ASP A 194 -12.53 16.15 42.42
C ASP A 194 -12.42 14.64 42.70
N LEU A 195 -11.54 14.24 43.63
CA LEU A 195 -11.33 12.82 43.97
C LEU A 195 -12.58 12.22 44.63
N SER A 196 -12.94 11.02 44.19
CA SER A 196 -13.95 10.23 44.89
C SER A 196 -13.40 9.72 46.22
N ALA A 197 -14.25 9.49 47.22
CA ALA A 197 -13.80 8.92 48.51
C ALA A 197 -13.04 7.59 48.33
N THR A 198 -13.44 6.79 47.34
CA THR A 198 -12.76 5.54 46.97
C THR A 198 -11.36 5.78 46.41
N ASP A 199 -11.18 6.81 45.57
CA ASP A 199 -9.86 7.13 45.01
C ASP A 199 -8.98 7.82 46.05
N THR A 200 -9.52 8.70 46.89
CA THR A 200 -8.77 9.28 48.02
C THR A 200 -8.21 8.19 48.93
N ALA A 201 -9.02 7.20 49.32
CA ALA A 201 -8.58 6.10 50.16
C ALA A 201 -7.57 5.16 49.49
N LYS A 202 -7.48 5.14 48.15
CA LYS A 202 -6.46 4.38 47.41
C LYS A 202 -5.16 5.13 47.25
N LEU A 203 -5.22 6.46 47.12
CA LEU A 203 -4.06 7.32 46.96
C LEU A 203 -3.38 7.61 48.31
N ASP A 204 -4.13 7.58 49.41
CA ASP A 204 -3.61 7.55 50.79
C ASP A 204 -3.08 6.15 51.12
N THR A 205 -1.87 5.88 50.66
CA THR A 205 -1.21 4.57 50.75
C THR A 205 -0.59 4.31 52.11
N ASN A 206 -0.34 5.36 52.90
CA ASN A 206 0.16 5.24 54.26
C ASN A 206 -0.98 5.22 55.32
N GLY A 207 -2.20 5.59 54.94
CA GLY A 207 -3.41 5.53 55.76
C GLY A 207 -3.54 6.64 56.80
N ASP A 208 -2.83 7.76 56.63
CA ASP A 208 -2.83 8.89 57.57
C ASP A 208 -3.94 9.93 57.31
N GLY A 209 -4.73 9.73 56.25
CA GLY A 209 -5.82 10.59 55.84
C GLY A 209 -5.38 11.83 55.05
N GLN A 210 -4.10 11.96 54.71
CA GLN A 210 -3.54 13.07 53.96
C GLN A 210 -2.77 12.57 52.74
N LEU A 211 -3.06 13.13 51.57
CA LEU A 211 -2.28 12.85 50.38
C LEU A 211 -0.98 13.67 50.40
N THR A 212 0.17 13.03 50.59
CA THR A 212 1.48 13.67 50.77
C THR A 212 2.61 12.97 49.99
N ALA A 213 3.83 13.52 50.03
CA ALA A 213 5.00 12.91 49.39
C ALA A 213 5.45 11.59 50.04
N ALA A 214 4.81 11.19 51.15
CA ALA A 214 5.00 9.87 51.76
C ALA A 214 4.15 8.78 51.08
N ASP A 215 3.20 9.16 50.23
CA ASP A 215 2.36 8.22 49.49
C ASP A 215 3.02 7.69 48.22
N ASP A 216 2.69 6.46 47.88
CA ASP A 216 3.21 5.79 46.70
C ASP A 216 2.56 6.34 45.41
N PRO A 217 3.35 6.93 44.50
CA PRO A 217 2.82 7.52 43.28
C PRO A 217 2.43 6.50 42.20
N TYR A 218 2.65 5.20 42.42
CA TYR A 218 2.57 4.15 41.40
C TYR A 218 1.58 3.04 41.77
N GLU A 219 1.72 2.47 42.96
CA GLU A 219 0.99 1.28 43.43
C GLU A 219 -0.54 1.38 43.26
N PRO A 220 -1.20 2.54 43.53
CA PRO A 220 -2.65 2.66 43.37
C PRO A 220 -3.16 2.42 41.94
N TYR A 221 -2.27 2.58 40.94
CA TYR A 221 -2.59 2.44 39.53
C TYR A 221 -2.19 1.08 38.94
N TRP A 222 -1.56 0.19 39.71
CA TRP A 222 -1.11 -1.11 39.23
C TRP A 222 -2.30 -2.03 38.89
N PRO A 223 -2.46 -2.45 37.62
CA PRO A 223 -3.60 -3.27 37.23
C PRO A 223 -3.37 -4.77 37.49
N GLY A 224 -2.14 -5.20 37.81
CA GLY A 224 -1.80 -6.60 38.12
C GLY A 224 -1.13 -7.35 36.96
N ASP A 225 -0.38 -8.39 37.30
CA ASP A 225 0.50 -9.15 36.38
C ASP A 225 -0.22 -9.74 35.16
N ALA A 226 -1.48 -10.15 35.34
CA ALA A 226 -2.29 -10.76 34.28
C ALA A 226 -2.75 -9.75 33.22
N SER A 227 -2.54 -8.45 33.43
CA SER A 227 -2.93 -7.40 32.48
C SER A 227 -1.74 -6.68 31.86
N VAL A 228 -0.53 -6.82 32.44
CA VAL A 228 0.65 -6.05 32.04
C VAL A 228 1.71 -6.97 31.44
N ASP A 229 2.07 -6.71 30.19
CA ASP A 229 3.16 -7.39 29.51
C ASP A 229 4.47 -6.62 29.64
N TRP A 230 4.40 -5.29 29.64
CA TRP A 230 5.53 -4.37 29.78
C TRP A 230 5.20 -3.30 30.82
N VAL A 231 6.19 -2.95 31.63
CA VAL A 231 6.11 -1.73 32.46
C VAL A 231 6.71 -0.57 31.67
N GLY A 232 6.32 0.65 31.97
CA GLY A 232 6.82 1.85 31.32
C GLY A 232 7.16 2.94 32.34
N MET A 233 7.92 3.93 31.91
CA MET A 233 8.15 5.14 32.69
C MET A 233 8.35 6.33 31.77
N SER A 234 7.57 7.38 31.98
CA SER A 234 7.79 8.69 31.37
C SER A 234 8.76 9.52 32.22
N MET A 235 9.95 9.79 31.69
CA MET A 235 11.03 10.53 32.35
C MET A 235 11.63 11.57 31.39
N TYR A 236 11.24 12.83 31.53
CA TYR A 236 11.68 13.93 30.66
C TYR A 236 12.59 14.93 31.38
N TYR A 237 13.50 15.56 30.64
CA TYR A 237 14.31 16.67 31.13
C TYR A 237 13.65 18.02 30.82
N PHE A 238 13.28 18.74 31.87
CA PHE A 238 12.57 20.03 31.80
C PHE A 238 13.45 21.23 32.20
N GLY A 239 14.76 21.06 32.45
CA GLY A 239 15.64 22.18 32.82
C GLY A 239 15.32 22.86 34.16
N LYS A 240 14.80 22.13 35.16
CA LYS A 240 14.30 22.67 36.44
C LYS A 240 15.37 22.91 37.53
N GLY A 241 16.63 23.10 37.14
CA GLY A 241 17.72 23.34 38.10
C GLY A 241 18.06 22.11 38.97
N LYS A 242 18.44 22.35 40.23
CA LYS A 242 19.01 21.33 41.12
C LYS A 242 18.00 20.28 41.54
N ALA A 243 18.47 19.11 41.99
CA ALA A 243 17.64 18.01 42.48
C ALA A 243 16.57 18.44 43.52
N THR A 244 16.90 19.40 44.39
CA THR A 244 15.99 19.91 45.45
C THR A 244 14.86 20.79 44.91
N GLU A 245 15.00 21.31 43.69
CA GLU A 245 14.07 22.23 43.03
C GLU A 245 13.19 21.48 42.01
N ALA A 246 13.66 20.34 41.50
CA ALA A 246 12.96 19.48 40.54
C ALA A 246 11.65 18.85 41.08
N ALA A 247 11.45 18.82 42.39
CA ALA A 247 10.26 18.27 43.06
C ALA A 247 9.01 19.17 42.96
N GLY A 248 9.10 20.37 42.37
CA GLY A 248 8.02 21.35 42.31
C GLY A 248 7.63 21.75 40.88
N ARG A 249 6.36 22.10 40.69
CA ARG A 249 5.89 22.76 39.46
C ARG A 249 6.16 24.27 39.42
N ASP A 250 6.54 24.86 40.54
CA ASP A 250 6.69 26.31 40.68
C ASP A 250 8.10 26.82 40.37
N VAL A 251 8.97 25.99 39.80
CA VAL A 251 10.29 26.42 39.32
C VAL A 251 10.17 26.73 37.84
N PRO A 252 10.01 28.01 37.45
CA PRO A 252 9.91 28.37 36.04
C PRO A 252 11.23 28.08 35.33
N LEU A 253 11.15 27.53 34.13
CA LEU A 253 12.31 27.46 33.24
C LEU A 253 12.75 28.88 32.88
N THR A 254 13.95 29.27 33.32
CA THR A 254 14.52 30.62 33.14
C THR A 254 15.75 30.65 32.24
N SER A 255 16.45 29.51 32.09
CA SER A 255 17.59 29.30 31.19
C SER A 255 17.58 27.88 30.62
N ASN A 256 18.28 27.68 29.49
CA ASN A 256 18.60 26.34 29.00
C ASN A 256 19.86 25.84 29.72
N ASP A 257 19.71 24.88 30.63
CA ASP A 257 20.83 24.34 31.40
C ASP A 257 21.18 22.91 30.95
N VAL A 258 22.45 22.54 31.10
CA VAL A 258 22.90 21.16 30.84
C VAL A 258 22.46 20.29 32.02
N PRO A 259 21.93 19.06 31.78
CA PRO A 259 21.60 18.13 32.85
C PRO A 259 22.77 17.88 33.80
N GLU A 260 22.50 17.79 35.11
CA GLU A 260 23.56 17.49 36.07
C GLU A 260 24.08 16.06 35.87
N SER A 261 25.37 15.85 36.14
CA SER A 261 25.97 14.52 35.98
C SER A 261 25.36 13.52 36.96
N GLY A 262 24.85 12.40 36.43
CA GLY A 262 24.23 11.34 37.24
C GLY A 262 22.74 11.55 37.51
N GLU A 263 22.12 12.62 36.96
CA GLU A 263 20.70 12.92 37.15
C GLU A 263 19.79 11.74 36.74
N VAL A 264 20.01 11.13 35.57
CA VAL A 264 19.17 10.00 35.11
C VAL A 264 19.31 8.80 36.06
N ALA A 265 20.54 8.50 36.51
CA ALA A 265 20.78 7.42 37.46
C ALA A 265 20.12 7.69 38.82
N ALA A 266 20.18 8.94 39.29
CA ALA A 266 19.53 9.39 40.52
C ALA A 266 18.00 9.36 40.42
N ARG A 267 17.44 9.60 39.23
CA ARG A 267 16.00 9.43 38.96
C ARG A 267 15.58 7.96 38.99
N PHE A 268 16.35 7.07 38.38
CA PHE A 268 16.10 5.63 38.53
C PHE A 268 16.23 5.14 39.97
N ALA A 269 17.06 5.78 40.79
CA ALA A 269 17.18 5.49 42.22
C ALA A 269 16.15 6.23 43.08
N GLU A 270 15.23 7.00 42.48
CA GLU A 270 14.19 7.79 43.16
C GLU A 270 14.75 8.74 44.25
N THR A 271 15.92 9.29 43.99
CA THR A 271 16.57 10.28 44.88
C THR A 271 16.50 11.70 44.32
N TRP A 272 16.31 11.83 43.00
CA TRP A 272 16.24 13.13 42.34
C TRP A 272 14.83 13.73 42.44
N GLY A 273 14.66 14.80 43.21
CA GLY A 273 13.35 15.47 43.38
C GLY A 273 12.38 14.75 44.32
N TYR A 274 12.84 13.77 45.10
CA TYR A 274 12.03 13.13 46.14
C TYR A 274 12.26 13.83 47.49
N GLN A 275 11.16 14.18 48.15
CA GLN A 275 11.19 14.81 49.49
C GLN A 275 11.40 13.78 50.61
N GLN A 276 10.99 12.53 50.36
CA GLN A 276 11.09 11.42 51.30
C GLN A 276 11.83 10.25 50.64
N PRO A 277 12.73 9.55 51.35
CA PRO A 277 13.35 8.33 50.87
C PRO A 277 12.30 7.28 50.51
N GLN A 278 12.44 6.67 49.34
CA GLN A 278 11.58 5.57 48.92
C GLN A 278 12.15 4.23 49.43
N GLN A 279 11.28 3.28 49.75
CA GLN A 279 11.70 1.97 50.29
C GLN A 279 12.43 1.12 49.23
N SER A 280 12.01 1.23 47.98
CA SER A 280 12.59 0.55 46.81
C SER A 280 12.19 1.31 45.55
N ASP A 281 13.08 1.38 44.57
CA ASP A 281 12.84 2.11 43.33
C ASP A 281 11.86 1.40 42.38
N PHE A 282 11.26 2.16 41.47
CA PHE A 282 10.32 1.65 40.47
C PHE A 282 10.86 0.48 39.65
N TYR A 283 12.13 0.53 39.23
CA TYR A 283 12.71 -0.50 38.37
C TYR A 283 12.79 -1.84 39.12
N THR A 284 13.25 -1.81 40.38
CA THR A 284 13.35 -2.97 41.25
C THR A 284 11.97 -3.53 41.55
N ARG A 285 11.00 -2.66 41.86
CA ARG A 285 9.63 -3.07 42.20
C ARG A 285 8.87 -3.65 41.03
N PHE A 286 8.74 -2.89 39.94
CA PHE A 286 7.81 -3.19 38.85
C PHE A 286 8.44 -3.93 37.68
N ALA A 287 9.70 -3.64 37.32
CA ALA A 287 10.37 -4.37 36.24
C ALA A 287 10.97 -5.68 36.76
N GLN A 288 11.86 -5.62 37.77
CA GLN A 288 12.51 -6.83 38.30
C GLN A 288 11.55 -7.68 39.14
N GLY A 289 10.80 -7.06 40.04
CA GLY A 289 9.91 -7.78 40.97
C GLY A 289 8.80 -8.58 40.28
N HIS A 290 8.36 -8.15 39.10
CA HIS A 290 7.32 -8.83 38.31
C HIS A 290 7.86 -9.50 37.04
N ASP A 291 9.19 -9.52 36.84
CA ASP A 291 9.86 -10.03 35.63
C ASP A 291 9.22 -9.47 34.34
N ARG A 292 9.17 -8.14 34.26
CA ARG A 292 8.59 -7.42 33.13
C ARG A 292 9.64 -6.58 32.40
N PRO A 293 9.69 -6.64 31.05
CA PRO A 293 10.44 -5.68 30.26
C PRO A 293 9.89 -4.26 30.45
N MET A 294 10.77 -3.28 30.31
CA MET A 294 10.52 -1.87 30.57
C MET A 294 10.69 -1.02 29.30
N LEU A 295 9.70 -0.16 29.05
CA LEU A 295 9.73 0.90 28.05
C LEU A 295 10.03 2.25 28.72
N LEU A 296 11.13 2.91 28.36
CA LEU A 296 11.45 4.25 28.86
C LEU A 296 11.04 5.30 27.84
N ASP A 297 10.20 6.24 28.23
CA ASP A 297 9.75 7.36 27.40
C ASP A 297 10.44 8.63 27.87
N THR A 298 11.23 9.27 27.01
CA THR A 298 12.14 10.33 27.42
C THR A 298 12.33 11.41 26.35
N GLY A 299 13.08 12.45 26.69
CA GLY A 299 13.38 13.59 25.83
C GLY A 299 13.96 14.73 26.65
N ALA A 300 14.65 15.64 25.96
CA ALA A 300 15.19 16.85 26.58
C ALA A 300 14.60 18.10 25.93
N LEU A 301 13.94 18.90 26.76
CA LEU A 301 13.36 20.17 26.36
C LEU A 301 14.47 21.17 26.05
N TYR A 302 14.30 21.91 24.95
CA TYR A 302 15.05 23.13 24.69
C TYR A 302 14.11 24.28 24.31
N ASP A 303 14.33 25.47 24.85
CA ASP A 303 13.53 26.66 24.53
C ASP A 303 14.40 27.71 23.82
N HIS A 304 14.17 27.90 22.52
CA HIS A 304 14.92 28.86 21.69
C HIS A 304 14.76 30.33 22.10
N SER A 305 13.78 30.66 22.95
CA SER A 305 13.60 32.02 23.48
C SER A 305 14.46 32.32 24.71
N LEU A 306 15.04 31.29 25.34
CA LEU A 306 15.87 31.42 26.53
C LEU A 306 17.36 31.43 26.19
N ARG A 307 18.13 32.06 27.07
CA ARG A 307 19.61 32.01 27.03
C ARG A 307 20.10 30.83 27.87
N GLY A 308 21.36 30.44 27.70
CA GLY A 308 21.97 29.38 28.48
C GLY A 308 22.98 28.58 27.67
N ALA A 309 23.08 27.29 27.97
CA ALA A 309 23.84 26.32 27.21
C ALA A 309 23.29 26.13 25.79
N ASP A 310 24.19 25.71 24.89
CA ASP A 310 23.82 25.36 23.51
C ASP A 310 22.90 24.13 23.49
N GLU A 311 21.99 24.09 22.52
CA GLU A 311 21.00 23.00 22.34
C GLU A 311 21.64 21.61 22.34
N LEU A 312 22.77 21.45 21.63
CA LEU A 312 23.51 20.19 21.60
C LEU A 312 23.97 19.77 23.01
N ALA A 313 24.48 20.70 23.82
CA ALA A 313 24.99 20.38 25.15
C ALA A 313 23.86 19.90 26.07
N VAL A 314 22.68 20.50 26.00
CA VAL A 314 21.50 20.09 26.76
C VAL A 314 21.03 18.70 26.34
N LYS A 315 20.75 18.50 25.05
CA LYS A 315 20.22 17.23 24.53
C LYS A 315 21.22 16.08 24.65
N GLN A 316 22.48 16.33 24.28
CA GLN A 316 23.55 15.33 24.40
C GLN A 316 23.90 15.00 25.85
N GLY A 317 23.84 15.98 26.75
CA GLY A 317 23.99 15.77 28.19
C GLY A 317 22.91 14.82 28.73
N TRP A 318 21.70 14.87 28.20
CA TRP A 318 20.59 14.00 28.62
C TRP A 318 20.69 12.61 28.01
N TRP A 319 20.73 12.49 26.67
CA TRP A 319 20.67 11.17 26.04
C TRP A 319 21.88 10.30 26.39
N ARG A 320 23.07 10.88 26.61
CA ARG A 320 24.25 10.10 27.04
C ARG A 320 24.06 9.52 28.44
N GLN A 321 23.39 10.25 29.34
CA GLN A 321 23.05 9.72 30.65
C GLN A 321 21.99 8.62 30.57
N VAL A 322 21.01 8.75 29.68
CA VAL A 322 20.06 7.66 29.39
C VAL A 322 20.81 6.42 28.89
N PHE A 323 21.70 6.58 27.90
CA PHE A 323 22.46 5.48 27.30
C PHE A 323 23.35 4.78 28.34
N SER A 324 23.92 5.53 29.27
CA SER A 324 24.69 4.99 30.40
C SER A 324 23.80 4.27 31.39
N ALA A 325 22.67 4.85 31.80
CA ALA A 325 21.80 4.30 32.83
C ALA A 325 21.16 2.95 32.44
N ILE A 326 20.89 2.74 31.15
CA ILE A 326 20.29 1.49 30.66
C ILE A 326 21.28 0.32 30.54
N GLN A 327 22.60 0.57 30.66
CA GLN A 327 23.60 -0.51 30.66
C GLN A 327 23.42 -1.42 31.88
N ASP A 328 23.22 -0.82 33.05
CA ASP A 328 23.02 -1.54 34.31
C ASP A 328 21.58 -2.01 34.53
N ARG A 329 20.70 -1.77 33.54
CA ARG A 329 19.25 -2.04 33.63
C ARG A 329 18.81 -2.87 32.42
N PRO A 330 19.12 -4.18 32.38
CA PRO A 330 18.86 -5.03 31.22
C PRO A 330 17.37 -5.17 30.88
N LEU A 331 16.47 -4.97 31.85
CA LEU A 331 15.02 -5.01 31.59
C LEU A 331 14.52 -3.77 30.84
N VAL A 332 15.30 -2.68 30.72
CA VAL A 332 14.94 -1.60 29.79
C VAL A 332 15.12 -2.10 28.36
N ARG A 333 14.00 -2.45 27.72
CA ARG A 333 13.96 -3.15 26.43
C ARG A 333 13.47 -2.25 25.29
N GLY A 334 12.98 -1.06 25.61
CA GLY A 334 12.65 -0.04 24.64
C GLY A 334 12.93 1.34 25.22
N VAL A 335 13.39 2.25 24.37
CA VAL A 335 13.51 3.68 24.70
C VAL A 335 12.89 4.48 23.58
N THR A 336 11.89 5.30 23.91
CA THR A 336 11.30 6.27 22.99
C THR A 336 11.78 7.68 23.33
N PHE A 337 12.15 8.45 22.29
CA PHE A 337 12.53 9.86 22.43
C PHE A 337 11.45 10.74 21.81
N LEU A 338 10.91 11.68 22.58
CA LEU A 338 9.88 12.61 22.12
C LEU A 338 10.44 13.53 21.03
N GLU A 339 9.85 13.48 19.83
CA GLU A 339 10.31 14.21 18.64
C GLU A 339 9.22 15.14 18.12
N THR A 340 8.84 16.12 18.95
CA THR A 340 7.82 17.11 18.62
C THR A 340 8.17 18.50 19.15
N ASN A 341 7.52 19.52 18.57
CA ASN A 341 7.44 20.85 19.16
C ASN A 341 6.07 21.03 19.78
N ARG A 342 6.00 21.26 21.09
CA ARG A 342 4.72 21.52 21.76
C ARG A 342 4.85 22.55 22.86
N ARG A 343 3.72 23.10 23.28
CA ARG A 343 3.70 24.06 24.40
C ARG A 343 3.79 23.31 25.71
N GLU A 344 4.71 23.74 26.57
CA GLU A 344 4.97 23.06 27.84
C GLU A 344 4.63 23.98 29.03
N PRO A 345 3.76 23.54 29.96
CA PRO A 345 3.48 24.28 31.19
C PRO A 345 4.75 24.63 31.98
N GLU A 346 5.70 23.70 32.05
CA GLU A 346 7.01 23.84 32.70
C GLU A 346 7.86 24.96 32.09
N ALA A 347 7.67 25.23 30.80
CA ALA A 347 8.27 26.35 30.08
C ALA A 347 7.36 27.60 30.06
N GLY A 348 6.44 27.76 31.02
CA GLY A 348 5.50 28.87 31.04
C GLY A 348 4.60 28.92 29.79
N ASN A 349 4.23 27.75 29.26
CA ASN A 349 3.43 27.56 28.04
C ASN A 349 4.11 28.07 26.74
N ARG A 350 5.44 28.26 26.76
CA ARG A 350 6.27 28.50 25.57
C ARG A 350 6.44 27.21 24.75
N VAL A 351 6.82 27.35 23.49
CA VAL A 351 7.05 26.21 22.60
C VAL A 351 8.42 25.61 22.91
N ALA A 352 8.41 24.38 23.41
CA ALA A 352 9.58 23.55 23.64
C ALA A 352 9.93 22.77 22.38
N ASP A 353 11.23 22.68 22.07
CA ASP A 353 11.79 21.84 21.01
C ASP A 353 12.41 20.57 21.59
N TRP A 354 11.68 19.46 21.47
CA TRP A 354 12.13 18.16 21.95
C TRP A 354 12.94 17.37 20.91
N ARG A 355 13.02 17.85 19.65
CA ARG A 355 13.51 17.06 18.52
C ARG A 355 15.03 16.94 18.50
N ASP A 356 15.58 15.74 18.62
CA ASP A 356 17.02 15.50 18.53
C ASP A 356 17.51 15.50 17.07
N THR A 357 16.60 15.27 16.10
CA THR A 357 16.96 15.13 14.68
C THR A 357 16.70 16.36 13.81
N ALA A 358 16.11 17.42 14.36
CA ALA A 358 15.73 18.60 13.57
C ALA A 358 16.94 19.37 13.01
N VAL A 359 18.04 19.43 13.77
CA VAL A 359 19.27 20.14 13.39
C VAL A 359 20.33 19.13 12.92
N PRO A 360 20.90 19.24 11.70
CA PRO A 360 21.84 18.25 11.16
C PRO A 360 23.05 17.95 12.05
N GLY A 361 23.60 18.96 12.73
CA GLY A 361 24.73 18.78 13.65
C GLY A 361 24.37 18.00 14.92
N ILE A 362 23.15 18.17 15.42
CA ILE A 362 22.62 17.45 16.60
C ILE A 362 22.27 16.02 16.19
N ALA A 363 21.57 15.84 15.07
CA ALA A 363 21.25 14.53 14.50
C ALA A 363 22.51 13.67 14.25
N GLY A 364 23.57 14.28 13.70
CA GLY A 364 24.86 13.62 13.49
C GLY A 364 25.55 13.21 14.79
N SER A 365 25.41 14.02 15.84
CA SER A 365 25.95 13.72 17.18
C SER A 365 25.18 12.59 17.86
N LEU A 366 23.84 12.63 17.80
CA LEU A 366 22.97 11.55 18.28
C LEU A 366 23.29 10.22 17.57
N ARG A 367 23.41 10.21 16.23
CA ARG A 367 23.81 9.01 15.48
C ARG A 367 25.16 8.48 15.95
N THR A 368 26.13 9.36 16.15
CA THR A 368 27.48 8.98 16.58
C THR A 368 27.43 8.30 17.95
N ASP A 369 26.70 8.87 18.90
CA ASP A 369 26.56 8.31 20.24
C ASP A 369 25.75 7.00 20.25
N LEU A 370 24.70 6.89 19.42
CA LEU A 370 23.95 5.65 19.23
C LEU A 370 24.82 4.52 18.67
N GLN A 371 25.77 4.83 17.78
CA GLN A 371 26.69 3.85 17.20
C GLN A 371 27.80 3.42 18.17
N GLN A 372 28.07 4.22 19.21
CA GLN A 372 29.08 3.90 20.23
C GLN A 372 28.57 2.91 21.29
N THR A 373 27.26 2.83 21.47
CA THR A 373 26.64 1.84 22.36
C THR A 373 26.15 0.65 21.56
N ASP A 374 26.37 -0.56 22.07
CA ASP A 374 25.80 -1.77 21.48
C ASP A 374 24.41 -2.06 22.05
N ARG A 375 23.96 -1.32 23.07
CA ARG A 375 22.68 -1.57 23.74
C ARG A 375 21.46 -1.43 22.83
N PHE A 376 21.50 -0.57 21.82
CA PHE A 376 20.36 -0.32 20.94
C PHE A 376 20.38 -1.17 19.68
N VAL A 377 19.19 -1.63 19.27
CA VAL A 377 18.98 -2.28 17.99
C VAL A 377 18.59 -1.23 16.95
N SER A 378 19.31 -1.18 15.83
CA SER A 378 18.87 -0.45 14.64
C SER A 378 17.90 -1.30 13.82
N GLY A 379 16.92 -0.69 13.15
CA GLY A 379 16.00 -1.39 12.25
C GLY A 379 16.70 -1.94 10.99
N PRO A 380 16.05 -2.86 10.24
CA PRO A 380 14.73 -3.44 10.50
C PRO A 380 14.77 -4.54 11.57
N VAL A 381 13.74 -4.57 12.43
CA VAL A 381 13.51 -5.60 13.46
C VAL A 381 12.28 -6.48 13.17
N THR A 382 11.46 -6.08 12.20
CA THR A 382 10.36 -6.86 11.62
C THR A 382 10.55 -7.03 10.11
N GLU A 383 9.72 -7.87 9.47
CA GLU A 383 9.71 -8.00 8.02
C GLU A 383 9.38 -6.64 7.37
N ARG A 384 10.19 -6.19 6.40
CA ARG A 384 9.93 -4.93 5.69
C ARG A 384 8.85 -5.15 4.64
N ILE A 385 7.87 -4.25 4.61
CA ILE A 385 6.81 -4.22 3.61
C ILE A 385 7.05 -3.01 2.71
N THR A 386 7.77 -3.21 1.62
CA THR A 386 8.25 -2.10 0.79
C THR A 386 7.24 -1.68 -0.29
N PRO A 387 7.35 -0.44 -0.81
CA PRO A 387 6.55 -0.03 -1.97
C PRO A 387 6.80 -0.89 -3.22
N GLN A 388 8.01 -1.45 -3.36
CA GLN A 388 8.35 -2.38 -4.43
C GLN A 388 7.55 -3.69 -4.30
N ASP A 389 7.41 -4.20 -3.07
CA ASP A 389 6.54 -5.35 -2.79
C ASP A 389 5.09 -5.03 -3.12
N GLY A 390 4.64 -3.81 -2.83
CA GLY A 390 3.32 -3.32 -3.23
C GLY A 390 3.10 -3.30 -4.73
N ASN A 391 4.07 -2.78 -5.48
CA ASN A 391 4.02 -2.78 -6.94
C ASN A 391 4.01 -4.22 -7.49
N ALA A 392 4.84 -5.11 -6.94
CA ALA A 392 4.84 -6.52 -7.31
C ALA A 392 3.52 -7.22 -6.96
N ALA A 393 2.94 -6.90 -5.80
CA ALA A 393 1.65 -7.44 -5.35
C ALA A 393 0.50 -7.02 -6.27
N THR A 394 0.55 -5.85 -6.91
CA THR A 394 -0.48 -5.50 -7.92
C THR A 394 -0.50 -6.45 -9.12
N ASN A 395 0.58 -7.22 -9.34
CA ASN A 395 0.66 -8.23 -10.39
C ASN A 395 0.03 -9.56 -9.93
N GLN A 396 -1.30 -9.58 -9.79
CA GLN A 396 -2.05 -10.72 -9.24
C GLN A 396 -3.23 -11.15 -10.09
N GLN A 397 -3.57 -12.44 -10.01
CA GLN A 397 -4.76 -12.98 -10.64
C GLN A 397 -5.97 -12.84 -9.72
N LEU A 398 -7.09 -12.33 -10.24
CA LEU A 398 -8.39 -12.63 -9.65
C LEU A 398 -8.71 -14.10 -9.96
N ASP A 399 -8.81 -14.94 -8.92
CA ASP A 399 -9.35 -16.28 -9.06
C ASP A 399 -10.86 -16.19 -9.31
N THR A 400 -11.24 -16.50 -10.55
CA THR A 400 -12.64 -16.53 -10.96
C THR A 400 -13.28 -17.91 -10.81
N GLY A 401 -12.53 -18.92 -10.35
CA GLY A 401 -12.93 -20.32 -10.36
C GLY A 401 -13.03 -20.92 -11.77
N GLY A 402 -12.89 -22.25 -11.86
CA GLY A 402 -13.05 -23.01 -13.10
C GLY A 402 -11.81 -23.06 -14.01
N ASP A 403 -11.92 -23.87 -15.07
CA ASP A 403 -10.84 -24.07 -16.03
C ASP A 403 -10.66 -22.84 -16.94
N GLN A 404 -9.67 -22.00 -16.61
CA GLN A 404 -9.37 -20.77 -17.36
C GLN A 404 -8.88 -21.05 -18.78
N MET A 405 -8.14 -22.15 -18.97
CA MET A 405 -7.63 -22.54 -20.27
C MET A 405 -8.77 -23.02 -21.19
N ALA A 406 -9.83 -23.60 -20.62
CA ALA A 406 -11.02 -23.97 -21.39
C ALA A 406 -11.71 -22.73 -22.00
N TRP A 407 -11.75 -21.61 -21.28
CA TRP A 407 -12.26 -20.35 -21.84
C TRP A 407 -11.44 -19.87 -23.04
N ILE A 408 -10.11 -19.93 -22.95
CA ILE A 408 -9.20 -19.59 -24.06
C ILE A 408 -9.52 -20.47 -25.28
N VAL A 409 -9.59 -21.79 -25.06
CA VAL A 409 -9.86 -22.78 -26.11
C VAL A 409 -11.20 -22.52 -26.79
N TRP A 410 -12.28 -22.36 -26.03
CA TRP A 410 -13.62 -22.22 -26.58
C TRP A 410 -13.84 -20.87 -27.26
N LEU A 411 -13.23 -19.80 -26.76
CA LEU A 411 -13.27 -18.50 -27.43
C LEU A 411 -12.43 -18.53 -28.71
N ALA A 412 -11.24 -19.13 -28.71
CA ALA A 412 -10.44 -19.30 -29.91
C ALA A 412 -11.19 -20.13 -30.96
N ALA A 413 -11.83 -21.23 -30.56
CA ALA A 413 -12.66 -22.06 -31.43
C ALA A 413 -13.87 -21.29 -32.00
N GLY A 414 -14.61 -20.58 -31.15
CA GLY A 414 -15.76 -19.77 -31.57
C GLY A 414 -15.34 -18.65 -32.53
N LEU A 415 -14.27 -17.92 -32.21
CA LEU A 415 -13.72 -16.86 -33.06
C LEU A 415 -13.20 -17.40 -34.39
N ALA A 416 -12.53 -18.56 -34.41
CA ALA A 416 -12.09 -19.22 -35.63
C ALA A 416 -13.28 -19.66 -36.50
N ALA A 417 -14.34 -20.20 -35.89
CA ALA A 417 -15.57 -20.55 -36.62
C ALA A 417 -16.21 -19.32 -37.25
N VAL A 418 -16.37 -18.22 -36.50
CA VAL A 418 -16.91 -16.95 -37.03
C VAL A 418 -16.00 -16.37 -38.11
N PHE A 419 -14.66 -16.48 -37.96
CA PHE A 419 -13.70 -16.09 -38.98
C PHE A 419 -13.89 -16.87 -40.29
N LEU A 420 -14.01 -18.20 -40.23
CA LEU A 420 -14.24 -19.03 -41.42
C LEU A 420 -15.59 -18.71 -42.07
N LEU A 421 -16.64 -18.54 -41.26
CA LEU A 421 -17.96 -18.10 -41.73
C LEU A 421 -17.92 -16.71 -42.36
N SER A 422 -17.07 -15.79 -41.88
CA SER A 422 -16.90 -14.47 -42.49
C SER A 422 -16.43 -14.56 -43.95
N GLY A 423 -15.67 -15.60 -44.31
CA GLY A 423 -15.28 -15.86 -45.69
C GLY A 423 -16.47 -16.21 -46.59
N LEU A 424 -17.42 -16.99 -46.07
CA LEU A 424 -18.67 -17.37 -46.76
C LEU A 424 -19.63 -16.19 -46.85
N PHE A 425 -19.98 -15.58 -45.71
CA PHE A 425 -20.89 -14.42 -45.65
C PHE A 425 -20.33 -13.20 -46.37
N GLY A 426 -19.01 -13.03 -46.39
CA GLY A 426 -18.37 -12.00 -47.19
C GLY A 426 -18.73 -12.12 -48.66
N ARG A 427 -18.91 -13.33 -49.21
CA ARG A 427 -19.34 -13.54 -50.60
C ARG A 427 -20.85 -13.36 -50.76
N LEU A 428 -21.65 -13.87 -49.82
CA LEU A 428 -23.11 -13.89 -49.91
C LEU A 428 -23.76 -12.53 -49.60
N LEU A 429 -23.19 -11.72 -48.71
CA LEU A 429 -23.73 -10.44 -48.24
C LEU A 429 -22.73 -9.29 -48.38
N PRO A 430 -22.37 -8.86 -49.61
CA PRO A 430 -21.41 -7.77 -49.82
C PRO A 430 -21.88 -6.44 -49.20
N SER A 431 -23.19 -6.24 -49.08
CA SER A 431 -23.80 -5.03 -48.53
C SER A 431 -23.45 -4.80 -47.05
N TRP A 432 -23.05 -5.82 -46.29
CA TRP A 432 -22.70 -5.73 -44.87
C TRP A 432 -21.28 -5.23 -44.61
N ARG A 433 -20.42 -5.26 -45.63
CA ARG A 433 -18.99 -4.97 -45.50
C ARG A 433 -18.71 -3.53 -45.09
N TYR A 434 -17.54 -3.34 -44.50
CA TYR A 434 -16.99 -2.02 -44.23
C TYR A 434 -16.85 -1.23 -45.55
N PRO A 435 -17.37 0.00 -45.64
CA PRO A 435 -17.20 0.84 -46.82
C PRO A 435 -15.73 1.26 -46.91
N ASP A 436 -14.96 0.57 -47.75
CA ASP A 436 -13.57 0.92 -48.04
C ASP A 436 -13.59 2.00 -49.14
N ASP A 437 -13.81 3.25 -48.74
CA ASP A 437 -13.96 4.38 -49.68
C ASP A 437 -12.61 4.89 -50.23
N GLY A 438 -11.50 4.20 -49.93
CA GLY A 438 -10.16 4.51 -50.43
C GLY A 438 -9.61 5.87 -50.01
N LYS A 439 -10.38 6.64 -49.23
CA LYS A 439 -10.00 7.96 -48.72
C LYS A 439 -9.07 7.79 -47.52
N PRO A 440 -8.10 8.71 -47.32
CA PRO A 440 -7.34 8.79 -46.08
C PRO A 440 -8.25 9.25 -44.93
N GLY A 441 -9.14 8.37 -44.49
CA GLY A 441 -10.07 8.55 -43.37
C GLY A 441 -9.65 7.74 -42.16
N ARG A 442 -10.14 8.15 -40.98
CA ARG A 442 -10.00 7.43 -39.71
C ARG A 442 -10.74 6.08 -39.81
N ASP A 443 -10.04 4.96 -39.56
CA ASP A 443 -10.64 3.61 -39.61
C ASP A 443 -11.51 3.38 -38.36
N LEU A 444 -12.84 3.41 -38.53
CA LEU A 444 -13.79 3.31 -37.42
C LEU A 444 -13.79 1.92 -36.76
N ARG A 445 -13.25 0.89 -37.42
CA ARG A 445 -13.08 -0.44 -36.81
C ARG A 445 -12.09 -0.39 -35.66
N LEU A 446 -10.99 0.37 -35.83
CA LEU A 446 -10.01 0.58 -34.77
C LEU A 446 -10.61 1.37 -33.60
N ASP A 447 -11.45 2.37 -33.88
CA ASP A 447 -12.15 3.12 -32.83
C ASP A 447 -13.15 2.23 -32.08
N LEU A 448 -13.99 1.47 -32.78
CA LEU A 448 -14.94 0.54 -32.16
C LEU A 448 -14.21 -0.45 -31.25
N PHE A 449 -13.08 -0.97 -31.71
CA PHE A 449 -12.32 -1.95 -30.97
C PHE A 449 -11.56 -1.36 -29.78
N ARG A 450 -11.03 -0.13 -29.90
CA ARG A 450 -10.53 0.61 -28.72
C ARG A 450 -11.63 0.88 -27.70
N GLY A 451 -12.86 1.13 -28.16
CA GLY A 451 -14.04 1.31 -27.31
C GLY A 451 -14.39 0.06 -26.51
N PHE A 452 -14.35 -1.10 -27.16
CA PHE A 452 -14.48 -2.40 -26.48
C PHE A 452 -13.46 -2.58 -25.36
N ILE A 453 -12.17 -2.40 -25.69
CA ILE A 453 -11.08 -2.65 -24.76
C ILE A 453 -11.14 -1.70 -23.57
N ILE A 454 -11.38 -0.40 -23.79
CA ILE A 454 -11.45 0.54 -22.68
C ILE A 454 -12.66 0.28 -21.77
N LEU A 455 -13.78 -0.21 -22.31
CA LEU A 455 -14.91 -0.63 -21.47
C LEU A 455 -14.58 -1.87 -20.64
N ALA A 456 -13.88 -2.85 -21.21
CA ALA A 456 -13.40 -4.01 -20.47
C ALA A 456 -12.45 -3.59 -19.33
N VAL A 457 -11.55 -2.64 -19.60
CA VAL A 457 -10.66 -2.05 -18.58
C VAL A 457 -11.49 -1.35 -17.50
N VAL A 458 -12.47 -0.49 -17.84
CA VAL A 458 -13.33 0.16 -16.85
C VAL A 458 -14.06 -0.86 -15.98
N ILE A 459 -14.65 -1.89 -16.58
CA ILE A 459 -15.41 -2.93 -15.85
C ILE A 459 -14.50 -3.69 -14.87
N THR A 460 -13.28 -4.03 -15.26
CA THR A 460 -12.34 -4.80 -14.43
C THR A 460 -11.71 -3.98 -13.30
N HIS A 461 -11.55 -2.67 -13.48
CA HIS A 461 -11.05 -1.77 -12.42
C HIS A 461 -12.12 -1.35 -11.41
N ILE A 462 -13.40 -1.50 -11.75
CA ILE A 462 -14.50 -1.37 -10.79
C ILE A 462 -14.74 -2.75 -10.20
N GLU A 463 -14.10 -3.05 -9.07
CA GLU A 463 -14.06 -4.36 -8.40
C GLU A 463 -15.40 -4.80 -7.77
N ILE A 464 -16.51 -4.53 -8.44
CA ILE A 464 -17.84 -5.04 -8.08
C ILE A 464 -18.13 -6.30 -8.92
N GLY A 465 -18.54 -7.38 -8.24
CA GLY A 465 -19.01 -8.61 -8.85
C GLY A 465 -20.31 -8.40 -9.63
N GLY A 466 -20.46 -9.09 -10.76
CA GLY A 466 -21.63 -8.96 -11.61
C GLY A 466 -21.46 -9.64 -12.97
N PRO A 467 -22.49 -9.63 -13.83
CA PRO A 467 -22.44 -10.30 -15.12
C PRO A 467 -21.36 -9.72 -16.05
N TYR A 468 -21.14 -8.41 -16.01
CA TYR A 468 -20.13 -7.78 -16.84
C TYR A 468 -18.71 -8.09 -16.38
N SER A 469 -18.43 -8.07 -15.07
CA SER A 469 -17.11 -8.44 -14.56
C SER A 469 -16.83 -9.92 -14.79
N HIS A 470 -17.81 -10.81 -14.58
CA HIS A 470 -17.69 -12.22 -14.92
C HIS A 470 -17.38 -12.43 -16.41
N LEU A 471 -18.19 -11.86 -17.31
CA LEU A 471 -17.95 -11.97 -18.75
C LEU A 471 -16.60 -11.37 -19.16
N THR A 472 -16.22 -10.23 -18.61
CA THR A 472 -14.98 -9.54 -19.00
C THR A 472 -13.75 -10.30 -18.52
N LEU A 473 -13.74 -10.79 -17.27
CA LEU A 473 -12.63 -11.56 -16.72
C LEU A 473 -12.45 -12.92 -17.42
N HIS A 474 -13.54 -13.60 -17.79
CA HIS A 474 -13.47 -14.88 -18.49
C HIS A 474 -13.28 -14.76 -20.00
N ALA A 475 -13.94 -13.80 -20.67
CA ALA A 475 -13.89 -13.69 -22.13
C ALA A 475 -12.75 -12.80 -22.63
N VAL A 476 -12.52 -11.67 -21.98
CA VAL A 476 -11.51 -10.70 -22.39
C VAL A 476 -10.18 -10.97 -21.69
N GLY A 477 -10.23 -11.25 -20.38
CA GLY A 477 -9.07 -11.58 -19.55
C GLY A 477 -8.38 -12.90 -19.92
N ALA A 478 -9.11 -13.84 -20.54
CA ALA A 478 -8.53 -15.08 -21.04
C ALA A 478 -7.59 -14.87 -22.24
N ILE A 479 -7.85 -13.88 -23.11
CA ILE A 479 -7.17 -13.79 -24.41
C ILE A 479 -6.38 -12.49 -24.55
N THR A 480 -6.99 -11.30 -24.34
CA THR A 480 -6.29 -10.01 -24.56
C THR A 480 -6.99 -8.83 -23.86
N GLY A 481 -6.33 -8.21 -22.88
CA GLY A 481 -6.83 -7.02 -22.17
C GLY A 481 -5.97 -5.80 -22.46
N ALA A 482 -4.96 -5.58 -21.62
CA ALA A 482 -4.02 -4.46 -21.74
C ALA A 482 -3.12 -4.57 -22.99
N GLU A 483 -2.78 -5.79 -23.42
CA GLU A 483 -1.87 -6.03 -24.55
C GLU A 483 -2.44 -5.44 -25.83
N MET A 484 -3.73 -5.65 -26.06
CA MET A 484 -4.38 -5.14 -27.26
C MET A 484 -4.46 -3.61 -27.26
N PHE A 485 -4.62 -2.99 -26.09
CA PHE A 485 -4.58 -1.54 -25.96
C PHE A 485 -3.19 -0.98 -26.34
N VAL A 486 -2.11 -1.64 -25.90
CA VAL A 486 -0.73 -1.30 -26.26
C VAL A 486 -0.46 -1.52 -27.75
N PHE A 487 -0.91 -2.66 -28.30
CA PHE A 487 -0.78 -3.01 -29.71
C PHE A 487 -1.45 -1.99 -30.62
N LEU A 488 -2.72 -1.66 -30.36
CA LEU A 488 -3.49 -0.69 -31.15
C LEU A 488 -2.90 0.71 -31.06
N SER A 489 -2.36 1.08 -29.89
CA SER A 489 -1.68 2.36 -29.72
C SER A 489 -0.46 2.46 -30.64
N GLY A 490 0.38 1.42 -30.69
CA GLY A 490 1.49 1.31 -31.64
C GLY A 490 1.00 1.37 -33.09
N MET A 491 -0.04 0.60 -33.43
CA MET A 491 -0.60 0.54 -34.79
C MET A 491 -1.13 1.89 -35.30
N VAL A 492 -1.93 2.58 -34.49
CA VAL A 492 -2.48 3.89 -34.86
C VAL A 492 -1.35 4.91 -35.05
N LEU A 493 -0.32 4.88 -34.20
CA LEU A 493 0.85 5.74 -34.33
C LEU A 493 1.65 5.44 -35.60
N GLY A 494 1.89 4.16 -35.89
CA GLY A 494 2.57 3.70 -37.11
C GLY A 494 1.82 4.11 -38.38
N MET A 495 0.50 4.15 -38.35
CA MET A 495 -0.34 4.60 -39.47
C MET A 495 -0.34 6.13 -39.66
N THR A 496 -0.38 6.89 -38.57
CA THR A 496 -0.62 8.35 -38.62
C THR A 496 0.65 9.16 -38.75
N TYR A 497 1.75 8.72 -38.15
CA TYR A 497 3.02 9.44 -38.18
C TYR A 497 3.61 9.63 -39.59
N PRO A 498 3.60 8.62 -40.51
CA PRO A 498 4.09 8.82 -41.87
C PRO A 498 3.28 9.86 -42.65
N LEU A 499 1.98 9.99 -42.36
CA LEU A 499 1.13 11.03 -42.93
C LEU A 499 1.51 12.41 -42.41
N ALA A 500 1.82 12.52 -41.11
CA ALA A 500 2.33 13.76 -40.52
C ALA A 500 3.69 14.16 -41.11
N VAL A 501 4.62 13.23 -41.27
CA VAL A 501 5.94 13.49 -41.90
C VAL A 501 5.78 13.96 -43.34
N ARG A 502 4.89 13.32 -44.12
CA ARG A 502 4.62 13.73 -45.52
C ARG A 502 4.02 15.13 -45.62
N LYS A 503 3.19 15.52 -44.64
CA LYS A 503 2.46 16.81 -44.66
C LYS A 503 3.25 17.97 -44.06
N PHE A 504 4.03 17.72 -43.01
CA PHE A 504 4.65 18.78 -42.19
C PHE A 504 6.18 18.64 -42.03
N GLY A 505 6.79 17.58 -42.57
CA GLY A 505 8.20 17.29 -42.40
C GLY A 505 8.50 16.47 -41.15
N GLU A 506 9.71 15.90 -41.11
CA GLU A 506 10.14 14.93 -40.08
C GLU A 506 10.28 15.57 -38.70
N TRP A 507 10.93 16.73 -38.63
CA TRP A 507 11.13 17.44 -37.37
C TRP A 507 9.80 17.82 -36.71
N VAL A 508 8.84 18.36 -37.47
CA VAL A 508 7.54 18.78 -36.94
C VAL A 508 6.73 17.57 -36.46
N ALA A 509 6.80 16.43 -37.17
CA ALA A 509 6.18 15.19 -36.74
C ALA A 509 6.80 14.63 -35.45
N ALA A 510 8.14 14.68 -35.32
CA ALA A 510 8.86 14.29 -34.11
C ALA A 510 8.49 15.18 -32.91
N VAL A 511 8.48 16.50 -33.08
CA VAL A 511 8.02 17.45 -32.05
C VAL A 511 6.56 17.18 -31.66
N GLY A 512 5.70 16.83 -32.62
CA GLY A 512 4.31 16.43 -32.35
C GLY A 512 4.21 15.18 -31.46
N ALA A 513 5.05 14.17 -31.73
CA ALA A 513 5.13 12.96 -30.90
C ALA A 513 5.65 13.28 -29.48
N PHE A 514 6.70 14.09 -29.34
CA PHE A 514 7.19 14.51 -28.02
C PHE A 514 6.17 15.35 -27.24
N LYS A 515 5.42 16.24 -27.91
CA LYS A 515 4.32 16.98 -27.28
C LYS A 515 3.23 16.04 -26.74
N ARG A 516 2.94 14.94 -27.46
CA ARG A 516 2.01 13.91 -27.00
C ARG A 516 2.54 13.15 -25.79
N ALA A 517 3.80 12.70 -25.83
CA ALA A 517 4.45 12.03 -24.70
C ALA A 517 4.48 12.93 -23.45
N ARG A 518 4.86 14.21 -23.61
CA ARG A 518 4.78 15.21 -22.55
C ARG A 518 3.37 15.36 -22.01
N LYS A 519 2.34 15.40 -22.87
CA LYS A 519 0.95 15.53 -22.43
C LYS A 519 0.51 14.33 -21.59
N GLN A 520 0.87 13.11 -21.98
CA GLN A 520 0.60 11.90 -21.20
C GLN A 520 1.31 11.94 -19.84
N TYR A 521 2.58 12.34 -19.83
CA TYR A 521 3.37 12.47 -18.61
C TYR A 521 2.75 13.48 -17.63
N VAL A 522 2.46 14.70 -18.10
CA VAL A 522 1.84 15.75 -17.28
C VAL A 522 0.47 15.32 -16.77
N VAL A 523 -0.35 14.69 -17.61
CA VAL A 523 -1.67 14.18 -17.18
C VAL A 523 -1.52 13.12 -16.10
N THR A 524 -0.51 12.26 -16.19
CA THR A 524 -0.21 11.26 -15.15
C THR A 524 0.15 11.92 -13.83
N LEU A 525 1.08 12.87 -13.84
CA LEU A 525 1.45 13.64 -12.64
C LEU A 525 0.26 14.37 -12.03
N VAL A 526 -0.58 14.98 -12.87
CA VAL A 526 -1.79 15.68 -12.40
C VAL A 526 -2.79 14.70 -11.78
N VAL A 527 -3.02 13.53 -12.37
CA VAL A 527 -3.91 12.51 -11.78
C VAL A 527 -3.37 12.05 -10.43
N ILE A 528 -2.07 11.76 -10.32
CA ILE A 528 -1.41 11.40 -9.06
C ILE A 528 -1.61 12.50 -8.02
N ALA A 529 -1.32 13.75 -8.37
CA ALA A 529 -1.46 14.89 -7.47
C ALA A 529 -2.92 15.15 -7.05
N VAL A 530 -3.88 14.98 -7.97
CA VAL A 530 -5.30 15.13 -7.68
C VAL A 530 -5.79 14.02 -6.76
N VAL A 531 -5.43 12.76 -7.01
CA VAL A 531 -5.79 11.64 -6.11
C VAL A 531 -5.17 11.84 -4.72
N PHE A 532 -3.91 12.26 -4.65
CA PHE A 532 -3.28 12.64 -3.40
C PHE A 532 -4.03 13.78 -2.69
N ALA A 533 -4.41 14.84 -3.40
CA ALA A 533 -5.22 15.92 -2.83
C ALA A 533 -6.60 15.44 -2.34
N LEU A 534 -7.23 14.49 -3.05
CA LEU A 534 -8.50 13.90 -2.64
C LEU A 534 -8.37 13.02 -1.38
N SER A 535 -7.16 12.56 -1.03
CA SER A 535 -6.93 11.78 0.20
C SER A 535 -7.17 12.59 1.48
N PHE A 536 -7.16 13.92 1.38
CA PHE A 536 -7.51 14.83 2.48
C PHE A 536 -9.02 14.99 2.67
N VAL A 537 -9.85 14.45 1.78
CA VAL A 537 -11.31 14.58 1.85
C VAL A 537 -11.87 13.43 2.71
N PRO A 538 -12.44 13.69 3.90
CA PRO A 538 -12.70 12.63 4.90
C PRO A 538 -13.67 11.53 4.46
N PHE A 539 -14.62 11.86 3.58
CA PHE A 539 -15.66 10.96 3.09
C PHE A 539 -15.26 10.17 1.83
N LEU A 540 -14.07 10.41 1.28
CA LEU A 540 -13.54 9.63 0.17
C LEU A 540 -12.64 8.50 0.69
N ASN A 541 -12.87 7.29 0.18
CA ASN A 541 -12.04 6.13 0.46
C ASN A 541 -10.91 6.04 -0.57
N THR A 542 -9.92 6.94 -0.48
CA THR A 542 -8.79 6.94 -1.42
C THR A 542 -7.91 5.71 -1.29
N ASP A 543 -7.86 5.08 -0.11
CA ASP A 543 -7.08 3.86 0.12
C ASP A 543 -7.42 2.76 -0.88
N ALA A 544 -8.67 2.68 -1.36
CA ALA A 544 -9.09 1.72 -2.37
C ALA A 544 -8.35 1.81 -3.71
N ILE A 545 -7.76 2.97 -4.02
CA ILE A 545 -6.97 3.18 -5.24
C ILE A 545 -5.51 3.56 -4.96
N THR A 546 -5.17 4.01 -3.74
CA THR A 546 -3.82 4.38 -3.32
C THR A 546 -3.10 3.29 -2.54
N THR A 547 -3.76 2.17 -2.26
CA THR A 547 -3.18 0.98 -1.64
C THR A 547 -3.52 -0.26 -2.45
N PHE A 548 -2.82 -1.36 -2.18
CA PHE A 548 -3.16 -2.66 -2.72
C PHE A 548 -3.18 -3.71 -1.61
N THR A 549 -4.26 -4.49 -1.55
CA THR A 549 -4.38 -5.63 -0.64
C THR A 549 -4.06 -6.91 -1.40
N ASP A 550 -3.07 -7.64 -0.92
CA ASP A 550 -2.65 -8.93 -1.48
C ASP A 550 -3.78 -9.97 -1.37
N ARG A 551 -4.00 -10.71 -2.45
CA ARG A 551 -5.02 -11.77 -2.56
C ARG A 551 -4.44 -13.17 -2.39
N GLY A 552 -3.14 -13.29 -2.09
CA GLY A 552 -2.45 -14.57 -1.93
C GLY A 552 -2.11 -15.28 -3.23
N THR A 553 -2.41 -14.68 -4.39
CA THR A 553 -2.17 -15.26 -5.72
C THR A 553 -0.92 -14.70 -6.42
N GLY A 554 -0.20 -13.80 -5.76
CA GLY A 554 1.00 -13.14 -6.26
C GLY A 554 2.30 -13.82 -5.81
N THR A 555 3.42 -13.12 -5.98
CA THR A 555 4.77 -13.61 -5.61
C THR A 555 4.91 -13.94 -4.12
N GLY A 556 4.14 -13.29 -3.25
CA GLY A 556 4.10 -13.56 -1.81
C GLY A 556 3.31 -14.82 -1.42
N GLY A 557 2.56 -15.41 -2.35
CA GLY A 557 1.71 -16.59 -2.13
C GLY A 557 0.64 -16.39 -1.04
N VAL A 558 0.00 -17.48 -0.61
CA VAL A 558 -1.05 -17.47 0.44
C VAL A 558 -0.56 -16.83 1.75
N GLY A 559 0.75 -16.89 2.01
CA GLY A 559 1.37 -16.27 3.18
C GLY A 559 1.34 -14.74 3.17
N ALA A 560 1.08 -14.09 2.03
CA ALA A 560 0.93 -12.65 1.94
C ALA A 560 -0.55 -12.21 1.89
N GLU A 561 -1.51 -13.13 1.80
CA GLU A 561 -2.94 -12.81 1.69
C GLU A 561 -3.40 -11.86 2.80
N GLY A 562 -4.12 -10.79 2.41
CA GLY A 562 -4.58 -9.74 3.33
C GLY A 562 -3.56 -8.66 3.65
N ARG A 563 -2.28 -8.81 3.27
CA ARG A 563 -1.24 -7.77 3.44
C ARG A 563 -1.57 -6.53 2.62
N VAL A 564 -1.44 -5.35 3.23
CA VAL A 564 -1.77 -4.07 2.58
C VAL A 564 -0.50 -3.29 2.28
N TYR A 565 -0.34 -2.84 1.05
CA TYR A 565 0.82 -2.08 0.58
C TYR A 565 0.45 -0.64 0.22
N ASP A 566 1.35 0.30 0.51
CA ASP A 566 1.21 1.70 0.07
C ASP A 566 1.68 1.88 -1.37
N LEU A 567 0.85 2.49 -2.20
CA LEU A 567 1.20 2.88 -3.57
C LEU A 567 1.48 4.38 -3.71
N TYR A 568 1.33 5.14 -2.61
CA TYR A 568 1.68 6.54 -2.48
C TYR A 568 2.76 6.75 -1.42
N PRO A 569 3.88 5.99 -1.48
CA PRO A 569 4.93 6.13 -0.50
C PRO A 569 5.43 7.57 -0.50
N ASN A 570 5.58 8.11 0.70
CA ASN A 570 6.08 9.46 0.91
C ASN A 570 5.30 10.59 0.25
N ALA A 571 4.05 10.38 -0.15
CA ALA A 571 3.27 11.44 -0.80
C ALA A 571 3.03 12.64 0.13
N MET A 572 2.87 12.40 1.44
CA MET A 572 2.72 13.47 2.45
C MET A 572 3.92 14.43 2.49
N GLN A 573 5.11 13.91 2.22
CA GLN A 573 6.38 14.63 2.26
C GLN A 573 6.48 15.63 1.11
N LEU A 574 5.67 15.49 0.05
CA LEU A 574 5.53 16.51 -0.99
C LEU A 574 4.96 17.84 -0.44
N LEU A 575 4.29 17.81 0.71
CA LEU A 575 3.76 19.01 1.38
C LEU A 575 4.75 19.63 2.38
N ALA A 576 5.84 18.94 2.72
CA ALA A 576 6.87 19.49 3.60
C ALA A 576 7.51 20.71 2.93
N TYR A 577 8.01 21.67 3.73
CA TYR A 577 8.69 22.86 3.22
C TYR A 577 10.12 22.98 3.78
N PRO A 578 11.17 22.89 2.92
CA PRO A 578 11.11 22.47 1.52
C PRO A 578 10.81 20.97 1.37
N PRO A 579 10.12 20.54 0.29
CA PRO A 579 9.85 19.13 0.09
C PRO A 579 11.17 18.37 -0.17
N PRO A 580 11.39 17.22 0.48
CA PRO A 580 12.64 16.50 0.35
C PRO A 580 12.79 15.91 -1.06
N TRP A 581 14.04 15.88 -1.56
CA TRP A 581 14.31 15.49 -2.94
C TRP A 581 13.87 14.06 -3.29
N PHE A 582 13.93 13.13 -2.33
CA PHE A 582 13.52 11.74 -2.59
C PHE A 582 12.02 11.64 -2.94
N ALA A 583 11.16 12.40 -2.24
CA ALA A 583 9.71 12.41 -2.50
C ALA A 583 9.41 13.06 -3.86
N ILE A 584 10.09 14.17 -4.18
CA ILE A 584 9.99 14.83 -5.49
C ILE A 584 10.41 13.87 -6.60
N ARG A 585 11.53 13.15 -6.43
CA ARG A 585 12.02 12.16 -7.39
C ARG A 585 11.00 11.04 -7.60
N GLN A 586 10.46 10.46 -6.52
CA GLN A 586 9.44 9.41 -6.60
C GLN A 586 8.21 9.86 -7.39
N PHE A 587 7.73 11.07 -7.12
CA PHE A 587 6.62 11.67 -7.87
C PHE A 587 6.95 11.87 -9.35
N LEU A 588 8.10 12.47 -9.67
CA LEU A 588 8.51 12.75 -11.05
C LEU A 588 8.83 11.48 -11.86
N LEU A 589 9.34 10.43 -11.21
CA LEU A 589 9.65 9.15 -11.84
C LEU A 589 8.48 8.17 -11.87
N LEU A 590 7.28 8.60 -11.46
CA LEU A 590 6.07 7.77 -11.45
C LEU A 590 6.26 6.50 -10.60
N GLU A 591 6.98 6.60 -9.48
CA GLU A 591 7.15 5.52 -8.50
C GLU A 591 5.93 5.41 -7.56
N MET A 592 5.05 6.41 -7.60
CA MET A 592 3.76 6.45 -6.90
C MET A 592 2.61 6.73 -7.88
N GLY A 593 1.43 6.20 -7.58
CA GLY A 593 0.25 6.40 -8.40
C GLY A 593 -0.89 5.44 -8.09
N PRO A 594 -2.11 5.74 -8.59
CA PRO A 594 -3.26 4.91 -8.30
C PRO A 594 -3.21 3.65 -9.17
N TRP A 595 -3.36 2.48 -8.56
CA TRP A 595 -3.16 1.19 -9.26
C TRP A 595 -3.92 1.05 -10.59
N PRO A 596 -5.16 1.57 -10.76
CA PRO A 596 -5.88 1.49 -12.04
C PRO A 596 -5.26 2.27 -13.19
N PHE A 597 -4.27 3.12 -12.91
CA PHE A 597 -3.67 4.06 -13.85
C PHE A 597 -2.20 3.72 -14.18
N ASN A 598 -1.63 2.68 -13.57
CA ASN A 598 -0.19 2.38 -13.62
C ASN A 598 0.34 2.24 -15.06
N ILE A 599 -0.41 1.62 -15.97
CA ILE A 599 0.00 1.42 -17.37
C ILE A 599 0.34 2.72 -18.10
N MET A 600 -0.12 3.89 -17.63
CA MET A 600 0.20 5.16 -18.26
C MET A 600 1.71 5.45 -18.25
N GLY A 601 2.43 5.03 -17.20
CA GLY A 601 3.89 5.16 -17.13
C GLY A 601 4.59 4.46 -18.30
N LEU A 602 4.16 3.24 -18.65
CA LEU A 602 4.65 2.52 -19.82
C LEU A 602 4.43 3.33 -21.11
N PHE A 603 3.23 3.88 -21.30
CA PHE A 603 2.91 4.68 -22.49
C PHE A 603 3.74 5.95 -22.61
N VAL A 604 4.06 6.61 -21.49
CA VAL A 604 4.95 7.77 -21.48
C VAL A 604 6.32 7.36 -22.02
N VAL A 605 6.91 6.30 -21.48
CA VAL A 605 8.24 5.83 -21.90
C VAL A 605 8.23 5.40 -23.36
N LEU A 606 7.30 4.53 -23.78
CA LEU A 606 7.20 4.08 -25.18
C LEU A 606 6.99 5.24 -26.16
N SER A 607 6.23 6.26 -25.75
CA SER A 607 5.95 7.42 -26.59
C SER A 607 7.15 8.33 -26.81
N LEU A 608 8.10 8.37 -25.86
CA LEU A 608 9.36 9.09 -26.01
C LEU A 608 10.24 8.49 -27.11
N PHE A 609 10.17 7.16 -27.31
CA PHE A 609 10.96 6.47 -28.33
C PHE A 609 10.33 6.47 -29.74
N ILE A 610 9.07 6.92 -29.89
CA ILE A 610 8.37 6.92 -31.19
C ILE A 610 9.18 7.58 -32.31
N PRO A 611 9.73 8.81 -32.15
CA PRO A 611 10.46 9.46 -33.22
C PRO A 611 11.66 8.63 -33.69
N LEU A 612 12.42 8.05 -32.75
CA LEU A 612 13.57 7.21 -33.04
C LEU A 612 13.15 5.94 -33.78
N LEU A 613 12.16 5.21 -33.25
CA LEU A 613 11.69 3.95 -33.84
C LEU A 613 11.16 4.17 -35.27
N LEU A 614 10.39 5.23 -35.49
CA LEU A 614 9.85 5.54 -36.81
C LEU A 614 10.90 6.07 -37.78
N TRP A 615 11.90 6.78 -37.30
CA TRP A 615 13.07 7.18 -38.09
C TRP A 615 13.82 5.94 -38.62
N VAL A 616 14.00 4.90 -37.79
CA VAL A 616 14.60 3.61 -38.22
C VAL A 616 13.70 2.87 -39.21
N ILE A 617 12.40 2.71 -38.90
CA ILE A 617 11.43 2.01 -39.76
C ILE A 617 11.33 2.66 -41.14
N ARG A 618 11.31 4.00 -41.20
CA ARG A 618 11.24 4.75 -42.47
C ARG A 618 12.41 4.49 -43.40
N ARG A 619 13.59 4.16 -42.86
CA ARG A 619 14.77 3.78 -43.66
C ARG A 619 14.79 2.32 -44.10
N GLY A 620 13.73 1.56 -43.82
CA GLY A 620 13.62 0.15 -44.19
C GLY A 620 14.22 -0.81 -43.17
N PHE A 621 14.77 -0.33 -42.05
CA PHE A 621 15.34 -1.15 -40.98
C PHE A 621 14.29 -1.61 -39.96
N TRP A 622 13.05 -1.86 -40.40
CA TRP A 622 11.98 -2.35 -39.53
C TRP A 622 12.33 -3.70 -38.88
N TRP A 623 13.07 -4.55 -39.59
CA TRP A 623 13.53 -5.85 -39.07
C TRP A 623 14.51 -5.67 -37.91
N ALA A 624 15.38 -4.66 -37.96
CA ALA A 624 16.31 -4.37 -36.88
C ALA A 624 15.57 -3.94 -35.61
N VAL A 625 14.50 -3.12 -35.75
CA VAL A 625 13.62 -2.76 -34.63
C VAL A 625 13.02 -4.00 -34.00
N LEU A 626 12.51 -4.95 -34.78
CA LEU A 626 11.92 -6.18 -34.25
C LEU A 626 12.96 -7.12 -33.64
N VAL A 627 14.15 -7.26 -34.25
CA VAL A 627 15.24 -8.08 -33.68
C VAL A 627 15.68 -7.55 -32.32
N VAL A 628 15.92 -6.23 -32.21
CA VAL A 628 16.26 -5.60 -30.93
C VAL A 628 15.12 -5.77 -29.92
N SER A 629 13.88 -5.57 -30.38
CA SER A 629 12.69 -5.71 -29.55
C SER A 629 12.54 -7.14 -28.99
N TRP A 630 12.74 -8.17 -29.79
CA TRP A 630 12.74 -9.56 -29.32
C TRP A 630 13.95 -9.90 -28.44
N ALA A 631 15.12 -9.32 -28.72
CA ALA A 631 16.30 -9.50 -27.87
C ALA A 631 16.06 -8.94 -26.45
N LEU A 632 15.40 -7.78 -26.33
CA LEU A 632 15.00 -7.21 -25.05
C LEU A 632 13.95 -8.06 -24.33
N TYR A 633 12.98 -8.62 -25.07
CA TYR A 633 11.98 -9.54 -24.52
C TYR A 633 12.64 -10.80 -23.94
N VAL A 634 13.53 -11.44 -24.70
CA VAL A 634 14.28 -12.63 -24.25
C VAL A 634 15.21 -12.28 -23.09
N PHE A 635 15.87 -11.13 -23.14
CA PHE A 635 16.73 -10.68 -22.05
C PHE A 635 15.97 -10.54 -20.73
N GLN A 636 14.78 -9.93 -20.74
CA GLN A 636 13.94 -9.83 -19.54
C GLN A 636 13.45 -11.20 -19.08
N ALA A 637 13.05 -12.09 -20.00
CA ALA A 637 12.62 -13.44 -19.66
C ALA A 637 13.73 -14.26 -18.98
N LEU A 638 15.00 -14.01 -19.35
CA LEU A 638 16.18 -14.63 -18.73
C LEU A 638 16.65 -13.90 -17.46
N ASN A 639 16.25 -12.64 -17.27
CA ASN A 639 16.63 -11.80 -16.13
C ASN A 639 15.39 -11.12 -15.54
N PRO A 640 14.49 -11.88 -14.86
CA PRO A 640 13.20 -11.36 -14.38
C PRO A 640 13.34 -10.17 -13.43
N ASP A 641 14.38 -10.18 -12.60
CA ASP A 641 14.64 -9.16 -11.58
C ASP A 641 15.23 -7.85 -12.15
N PHE A 642 15.56 -7.82 -13.45
CA PHE A 642 16.12 -6.63 -14.07
C PHE A 642 15.03 -5.57 -14.26
N ALA A 643 15.08 -4.51 -13.44
CA ALA A 643 14.16 -3.39 -13.48
C ALA A 643 14.89 -2.08 -13.83
N PRO A 644 14.91 -1.64 -15.11
CA PRO A 644 15.65 -0.45 -15.52
C PRO A 644 15.04 0.85 -14.95
N LEU A 645 13.77 0.81 -14.56
CA LEU A 645 13.04 1.91 -13.93
C LEU A 645 12.28 1.36 -12.72
N GLN A 646 12.31 2.09 -11.61
CA GLN A 646 11.54 1.77 -10.39
C GLN A 646 10.10 2.32 -10.44
N SER A 647 9.68 2.84 -11.61
CA SER A 647 8.33 3.32 -11.83
C SER A 647 7.31 2.21 -11.58
N GLN A 648 6.16 2.58 -11.01
CA GLN A 648 5.11 1.69 -10.56
C GLN A 648 4.65 0.67 -11.63
N PHE A 649 4.59 1.12 -12.88
CA PHE A 649 4.15 0.29 -14.01
C PHE A 649 5.05 -0.91 -14.26
N ASN A 650 6.35 -0.86 -13.90
CA ASN A 650 7.31 -1.87 -14.32
C ASN A 650 7.07 -3.23 -13.66
N ALA A 651 6.39 -3.27 -12.51
CA ALA A 651 6.07 -4.51 -11.81
C ALA A 651 4.99 -5.36 -12.52
N VAL A 652 3.98 -4.71 -13.11
CA VAL A 652 2.88 -5.39 -13.85
C VAL A 652 3.14 -5.37 -15.35
N PHE A 653 3.77 -4.31 -15.84
CA PHE A 653 4.05 -4.07 -17.25
C PHE A 653 5.56 -3.88 -17.49
N PRO A 654 6.43 -4.91 -17.27
CA PRO A 654 7.86 -4.79 -17.48
C PRO A 654 8.21 -4.18 -18.83
N LEU A 655 8.96 -3.08 -18.83
CA LEU A 655 9.18 -2.27 -20.02
C LEU A 655 9.76 -3.09 -21.19
N LEU A 656 10.75 -3.94 -20.91
CA LEU A 656 11.48 -4.71 -21.92
C LEU A 656 10.62 -5.82 -22.54
N THR A 657 9.69 -6.40 -21.77
CA THR A 657 8.72 -7.38 -22.25
C THR A 657 7.64 -6.70 -23.08
N TRP A 658 7.00 -5.65 -22.53
CA TRP A 658 5.80 -5.06 -23.13
C TRP A 658 6.07 -4.21 -24.37
N GLN A 659 7.29 -3.68 -24.54
CA GLN A 659 7.65 -2.94 -25.74
C GLN A 659 7.50 -3.79 -27.02
N VAL A 660 7.59 -5.13 -26.94
CA VAL A 660 7.44 -6.02 -28.11
C VAL A 660 6.08 -5.88 -28.77
N VAL A 661 5.01 -5.74 -27.98
CA VAL A 661 3.65 -5.60 -28.49
C VAL A 661 3.48 -4.24 -29.18
N PHE A 662 4.07 -3.20 -28.59
CA PHE A 662 4.04 -1.85 -29.14
C PHE A 662 4.83 -1.73 -30.45
N THR A 663 6.04 -2.29 -30.52
CA THR A 663 6.88 -2.24 -31.74
C THR A 663 6.26 -3.01 -32.89
N HIS A 664 5.67 -4.19 -32.64
CA HIS A 664 4.90 -4.92 -33.66
C HIS A 664 3.71 -4.10 -34.15
N GLY A 665 2.95 -3.50 -33.23
CA GLY A 665 1.90 -2.55 -33.57
C GLY A 665 2.42 -1.45 -34.50
N LEU A 666 3.53 -0.80 -34.15
CA LEU A 666 4.14 0.30 -34.90
C LEU A 666 4.53 -0.11 -36.33
N VAL A 667 5.22 -1.25 -36.49
CA VAL A 667 5.65 -1.78 -37.78
C VAL A 667 4.45 -2.17 -38.64
N LEU A 668 3.49 -2.91 -38.07
CA LEU A 668 2.27 -3.32 -38.77
C LEU A 668 1.41 -2.12 -39.17
N GLY A 669 1.35 -1.09 -38.32
CA GLY A 669 0.68 0.17 -38.63
C GLY A 669 1.32 0.92 -39.79
N TYR A 670 2.67 0.98 -39.82
CA TYR A 670 3.43 1.61 -40.90
C TYR A 670 3.22 0.89 -42.25
N TYR A 671 3.28 -0.45 -42.23
CA TYR A 671 3.12 -1.29 -43.42
C TYR A 671 1.70 -1.83 -43.63
N ARG A 672 0.69 -1.21 -43.01
CA ARG A 672 -0.68 -1.75 -42.98
C ARG A 672 -1.22 -2.11 -44.36
N ARG A 673 -0.98 -1.27 -45.38
CA ARG A 673 -1.50 -1.51 -46.74
C ARG A 673 -0.86 -2.75 -47.37
N GLN A 674 0.45 -2.90 -47.22
CA GLN A 674 1.19 -4.05 -47.73
C GLN A 674 0.77 -5.32 -47.00
N VAL A 675 0.67 -5.26 -45.67
CA VAL A 675 0.23 -6.39 -44.84
C VAL A 675 -1.19 -6.81 -45.21
N VAL A 676 -2.16 -5.89 -45.22
CA VAL A 676 -3.54 -6.21 -45.61
C VAL A 676 -3.61 -6.75 -47.04
N GLY A 677 -2.86 -6.16 -47.98
CA GLY A 677 -2.79 -6.67 -49.36
C GLY A 677 -2.29 -8.12 -49.43
N ALA A 678 -1.20 -8.43 -48.72
CA ALA A 678 -0.65 -9.78 -48.65
C ALA A 678 -1.64 -10.77 -48.01
N LEU A 679 -2.23 -10.41 -46.86
CA LEU A 679 -3.15 -11.25 -46.10
C LEU A 679 -4.48 -11.51 -46.84
N THR A 680 -4.94 -10.55 -47.66
CA THR A 680 -6.19 -10.67 -48.42
C THR A 680 -6.04 -11.29 -49.80
N SER A 681 -4.80 -11.59 -50.23
CA SER A 681 -4.52 -12.33 -51.47
C SER A 681 -5.12 -13.76 -51.43
N ARG A 682 -5.22 -14.44 -52.59
CA ARG A 682 -5.76 -15.81 -52.63
C ARG A 682 -4.94 -16.76 -51.76
N VAL A 683 -3.61 -16.68 -51.88
CA VAL A 683 -2.67 -17.48 -51.07
C VAL A 683 -2.74 -17.05 -49.61
N GLY A 684 -2.73 -15.74 -49.33
CA GLY A 684 -2.82 -15.21 -47.97
C GLY A 684 -4.07 -15.68 -47.22
N LYS A 685 -5.24 -15.66 -47.86
CA LYS A 685 -6.49 -16.15 -47.26
C LYS A 685 -6.44 -17.62 -46.90
N VAL A 686 -5.83 -18.44 -47.76
CA VAL A 686 -5.67 -19.89 -47.50
C VAL A 686 -4.70 -20.10 -46.33
N LEU A 687 -3.54 -19.46 -46.36
CA LEU A 687 -2.53 -19.59 -45.29
C LEU A 687 -3.05 -19.12 -43.93
N ILE A 688 -3.75 -17.99 -43.88
CA ILE A 688 -4.37 -17.48 -42.64
C ILE A 688 -5.51 -18.40 -42.19
N GLY A 689 -6.32 -18.91 -43.11
CA GLY A 689 -7.36 -19.88 -42.79
C GLY A 689 -6.78 -21.15 -42.15
N ILE A 690 -5.68 -21.66 -42.70
CA ILE A 690 -4.93 -22.79 -42.13
C ILE A 690 -4.34 -22.41 -40.77
N ALA A 691 -3.74 -21.22 -40.62
CA ALA A 691 -3.14 -20.80 -39.36
C ALA A 691 -4.17 -20.63 -38.24
N ILE A 692 -5.27 -19.90 -38.49
CA ILE A 692 -6.35 -19.65 -37.53
C ILE A 692 -7.10 -20.95 -37.20
N GLY A 693 -7.46 -21.72 -38.23
CA GLY A 693 -8.16 -22.99 -38.05
C GLY A 693 -7.28 -24.03 -37.37
N GLY A 694 -6.01 -24.11 -37.76
CA GLY A 694 -5.02 -25.02 -37.17
C GLY A 694 -4.72 -24.68 -35.71
N TYR A 695 -4.56 -23.40 -35.37
CA TYR A 695 -4.38 -22.96 -33.99
C TYR A 695 -5.58 -23.32 -33.10
N ALA A 696 -6.80 -22.98 -33.54
CA ALA A 696 -8.01 -23.33 -32.80
C ALA A 696 -8.21 -24.85 -32.68
N ALA A 697 -7.97 -25.60 -33.76
CA ALA A 697 -8.06 -27.06 -33.74
C ALA A 697 -7.02 -27.68 -32.81
N PHE A 698 -5.81 -27.13 -32.77
CA PHE A 698 -4.76 -27.55 -31.84
C PHE A 698 -5.17 -27.35 -30.38
N LEU A 699 -5.67 -26.16 -30.02
CA LEU A 699 -6.16 -25.89 -28.66
C LEU A 699 -7.31 -26.83 -28.27
N VAL A 700 -8.29 -27.02 -29.16
CA VAL A 700 -9.42 -27.94 -28.94
C VAL A 700 -8.94 -29.38 -28.81
N TYR A 701 -7.96 -29.81 -29.60
CA TYR A 701 -7.42 -31.16 -29.56
C TYR A 701 -6.75 -31.45 -28.21
N VAL A 702 -5.90 -30.53 -27.74
CA VAL A 702 -5.20 -30.68 -26.45
C VAL A 702 -6.18 -30.58 -25.28
N TRP A 703 -7.18 -29.68 -25.35
CA TRP A 703 -8.26 -29.60 -24.37
C TRP A 703 -9.09 -30.89 -24.29
N ALA A 704 -9.50 -31.44 -25.44
CA ALA A 704 -10.28 -32.65 -25.52
C ALA A 704 -9.50 -33.86 -25.01
N ALA A 705 -8.20 -33.92 -25.29
CA ALA A 705 -7.30 -34.94 -24.79
C ALA A 705 -7.23 -34.95 -23.26
N ASN A 706 -7.07 -33.77 -22.65
CA ASN A 706 -7.06 -33.62 -21.19
C ASN A 706 -8.39 -34.05 -20.55
N HIS A 707 -9.53 -33.61 -21.12
CA HIS A 707 -10.85 -33.88 -20.55
C HIS A 707 -11.35 -35.31 -20.78
N ALA A 708 -10.97 -35.94 -21.90
CA ALA A 708 -11.35 -37.31 -22.23
C ALA A 708 -10.31 -38.36 -21.77
N GLY A 709 -9.17 -37.92 -21.22
CA GLY A 709 -8.14 -38.80 -20.66
C GLY A 709 -7.31 -39.57 -21.68
N PHE A 710 -7.08 -39.00 -22.88
CA PHE A 710 -6.20 -39.59 -23.90
C PHE A 710 -4.98 -38.71 -24.17
N THR A 711 -3.91 -39.29 -24.74
CA THR A 711 -2.69 -38.54 -25.08
C THR A 711 -2.81 -37.85 -26.45
N PRO A 712 -2.63 -36.52 -26.55
CA PRO A 712 -2.74 -35.79 -27.80
C PRO A 712 -1.50 -35.97 -28.70
N THR A 713 -1.29 -37.15 -29.30
CA THR A 713 -0.13 -37.44 -30.16
C THR A 713 -0.03 -36.45 -31.34
N PRO A 714 1.15 -35.84 -31.63
CA PRO A 714 2.49 -36.12 -31.12
C PRO A 714 2.90 -35.38 -29.83
N PHE A 715 1.98 -34.69 -29.17
CA PHE A 715 2.24 -33.91 -27.96
C PHE A 715 2.12 -34.77 -26.68
N PRO A 716 2.80 -34.37 -25.58
CA PRO A 716 2.71 -35.08 -24.30
C PRO A 716 1.31 -34.97 -23.69
N ALA A 717 0.97 -35.90 -22.77
CA ALA A 717 -0.32 -35.89 -22.07
C ALA A 717 -0.52 -34.63 -21.21
N SER A 718 0.56 -34.06 -20.68
CA SER A 718 0.57 -32.83 -19.87
C SER A 718 0.44 -31.55 -20.70
N MET A 719 0.39 -31.64 -22.04
CA MET A 719 0.46 -30.46 -22.92
C MET A 719 -0.57 -29.39 -22.58
N TYR A 720 -1.77 -29.75 -22.11
CA TYR A 720 -2.81 -28.79 -21.75
C TYR A 720 -2.39 -27.90 -20.57
N ASP A 721 -1.95 -28.53 -19.48
CA ASP A 721 -1.54 -27.83 -18.26
C ASP A 721 -0.22 -27.09 -18.46
N ASP A 722 0.73 -27.71 -19.17
CA ASP A 722 2.01 -27.10 -19.52
C ASP A 722 1.81 -25.84 -20.36
N LEU A 723 0.88 -25.89 -21.32
CA LEU A 723 0.57 -24.76 -22.18
C LEU A 723 -0.03 -23.61 -21.37
N TYR A 724 -0.97 -23.88 -20.45
CA TYR A 724 -1.50 -22.84 -19.57
C TYR A 724 -0.40 -22.21 -18.70
N ASN A 725 0.43 -23.03 -18.04
CA ASN A 725 1.44 -22.57 -17.10
C ASN A 725 2.61 -21.82 -17.75
N THR A 726 2.97 -22.17 -18.99
CA THR A 726 4.15 -21.59 -19.66
C THR A 726 3.82 -20.55 -20.72
N ALA A 727 2.58 -20.51 -21.22
CA ALA A 727 2.22 -19.69 -22.37
C ALA A 727 1.04 -18.73 -22.14
N TYR A 728 0.13 -19.02 -21.20
CA TYR A 728 -1.15 -18.29 -21.06
C TYR A 728 -1.44 -17.77 -19.64
N GLN A 729 -0.50 -17.84 -18.69
CA GLN A 729 -0.74 -17.25 -17.37
C GLN A 729 -1.04 -15.76 -17.49
N ARG A 730 -2.10 -15.30 -16.81
CA ARG A 730 -2.67 -13.96 -16.99
C ARG A 730 -1.80 -12.82 -16.45
N VAL A 731 -0.93 -13.13 -15.51
CA VAL A 731 -0.05 -12.20 -14.77
C VAL A 731 1.03 -11.66 -15.71
N ASP A 732 1.62 -12.54 -16.51
CA ASP A 732 2.78 -12.21 -17.34
C ASP A 732 2.44 -12.19 -18.83
N LEU A 733 3.22 -11.41 -19.59
CA LEU A 733 3.13 -11.38 -21.05
C LEU A 733 3.94 -12.52 -21.67
N GLN A 734 3.46 -13.75 -21.46
CA GLN A 734 4.06 -14.98 -21.99
C GLN A 734 3.85 -15.12 -23.51
N TRP A 735 4.60 -16.02 -24.14
CA TRP A 735 4.66 -16.16 -25.59
C TRP A 735 3.32 -16.60 -26.21
N GLY A 736 2.52 -17.42 -25.53
CA GLY A 736 1.19 -17.84 -26.01
C GLY A 736 0.23 -16.67 -26.15
N ARG A 737 0.30 -15.72 -25.20
CA ARG A 737 -0.48 -14.48 -25.25
C ARG A 737 -0.09 -13.59 -26.44
N LEU A 738 1.18 -13.61 -26.87
CA LEU A 738 1.59 -12.91 -28.09
C LEU A 738 0.96 -13.53 -29.35
N VAL A 739 0.80 -14.86 -29.37
CA VAL A 739 0.06 -15.57 -30.43
C VAL A 739 -1.41 -15.19 -30.40
N ASP A 740 -2.02 -15.10 -29.21
CA ASP A 740 -3.41 -14.65 -29.04
C ASP A 740 -3.65 -13.23 -29.54
N ILE A 741 -2.72 -12.29 -29.28
CA ILE A 741 -2.81 -10.93 -29.84
C ILE A 741 -2.87 -10.99 -31.36
N ALA A 742 -2.00 -11.77 -31.99
CA ALA A 742 -1.97 -11.90 -33.45
C ALA A 742 -3.25 -12.55 -33.98
N PHE A 743 -3.68 -13.66 -33.38
CA PHE A 743 -4.93 -14.36 -33.68
C PHE A 743 -6.12 -13.40 -33.59
N PHE A 744 -6.27 -12.75 -32.44
CA PHE A 744 -7.40 -11.88 -32.15
C PHE A 744 -7.41 -10.65 -33.07
N ALA A 745 -6.26 -10.03 -33.33
CA ALA A 745 -6.15 -8.89 -34.23
C ALA A 745 -6.59 -9.25 -35.66
N ILE A 746 -6.16 -10.40 -36.19
CA ILE A 746 -6.54 -10.86 -37.54
C ILE A 746 -8.03 -11.21 -37.58
N VAL A 747 -8.51 -12.00 -36.62
CA VAL A 747 -9.91 -12.44 -36.59
C VAL A 747 -10.86 -11.25 -36.45
N SER A 748 -10.59 -10.35 -35.50
CA SER A 748 -11.39 -9.16 -35.28
C SER A 748 -11.37 -8.23 -36.49
N TYR A 749 -10.22 -8.06 -37.15
CA TYR A 749 -10.16 -7.30 -38.39
C TYR A 749 -11.05 -7.93 -39.48
N ALA A 750 -11.01 -9.24 -39.67
CA ALA A 750 -11.84 -9.92 -40.68
C ALA A 750 -13.34 -9.83 -40.35
N ILE A 751 -13.73 -10.10 -39.10
CA ILE A 751 -15.13 -10.00 -38.63
C ILE A 751 -15.65 -8.59 -38.82
N LEU A 752 -14.93 -7.57 -38.35
CA LEU A 752 -15.34 -6.17 -38.48
C LEU A 752 -15.30 -5.68 -39.94
N THR A 753 -14.56 -6.33 -40.82
CA THR A 753 -14.58 -6.03 -42.26
C THR A 753 -15.83 -6.55 -42.94
N VAL A 754 -16.29 -7.75 -42.57
CA VAL A 754 -17.42 -8.42 -43.23
C VAL A 754 -18.75 -8.03 -42.62
N PHE A 755 -18.84 -8.02 -41.29
CA PHE A 755 -20.07 -7.80 -40.53
C PHE A 755 -20.21 -6.35 -40.05
N TRP A 756 -19.57 -5.39 -40.72
CA TRP A 756 -19.51 -4.00 -40.26
C TRP A 756 -20.87 -3.37 -40.01
N LYS A 757 -21.76 -3.35 -41.02
CA LYS A 757 -23.05 -2.66 -40.91
C LYS A 757 -23.92 -3.16 -39.75
N PRO A 758 -24.15 -4.48 -39.56
CA PRO A 758 -24.93 -4.95 -38.42
C PRO A 758 -24.26 -4.61 -37.07
N ILE A 759 -22.94 -4.79 -36.96
CA ILE A 759 -22.20 -4.47 -35.72
C ILE A 759 -22.28 -2.97 -35.40
N ALA A 760 -22.00 -2.12 -36.40
CA ALA A 760 -22.03 -0.67 -36.24
C ALA A 760 -23.44 -0.16 -35.89
N ALA A 761 -24.49 -0.77 -36.45
CA ALA A 761 -25.87 -0.44 -36.10
C ALA A 761 -26.21 -0.84 -34.66
N ALA A 762 -25.79 -2.03 -34.20
CA ALA A 762 -26.11 -2.55 -32.88
C ALA A 762 -25.37 -1.81 -31.75
N ILE A 763 -24.05 -1.66 -31.86
CA ILE A 763 -23.18 -1.20 -30.76
C ILE A 763 -22.30 0.00 -31.12
N GLY A 764 -22.26 0.41 -32.39
CA GLY A 764 -21.40 1.49 -32.86
C GLY A 764 -21.72 2.85 -32.23
N TRP A 765 -22.98 3.10 -31.87
CA TRP A 765 -23.41 4.34 -31.20
C TRP A 765 -22.77 4.53 -29.81
N LEU A 766 -22.36 3.43 -29.16
CA LEU A 766 -21.76 3.40 -27.84
C LEU A 766 -20.23 3.29 -27.93
N TRP A 767 -19.73 2.25 -28.60
CA TRP A 767 -18.30 1.90 -28.57
C TRP A 767 -17.44 2.84 -29.42
N ILE A 768 -17.93 3.31 -30.58
CA ILE A 768 -17.13 4.20 -31.44
C ILE A 768 -16.83 5.52 -30.71
N PRO A 769 -17.80 6.28 -30.17
CA PRO A 769 -17.50 7.52 -29.46
C PRO A 769 -16.54 7.31 -28.29
N ILE A 770 -16.76 6.26 -27.49
CA ILE A 770 -15.91 5.91 -26.34
C ILE A 770 -14.48 5.60 -26.80
N GLY A 771 -14.31 4.77 -27.82
CA GLY A 771 -12.99 4.45 -28.36
C GLY A 771 -12.28 5.64 -29.01
N GLN A 772 -13.04 6.59 -29.56
CA GLN A 772 -12.49 7.83 -30.08
C GLN A 772 -11.91 8.74 -28.99
N ALA A 773 -12.34 8.56 -27.75
CA ALA A 773 -11.91 9.27 -26.55
C ALA A 773 -11.37 8.30 -25.48
N SER A 774 -10.74 7.20 -25.88
CA SER A 774 -10.33 6.14 -24.94
C SER A 774 -9.41 6.64 -23.82
N LEU A 775 -8.50 7.60 -24.09
CA LEU A 775 -7.61 8.12 -23.05
C LEU A 775 -8.38 8.96 -22.03
N TYR A 776 -9.41 9.68 -22.49
CA TYR A 776 -10.31 10.43 -21.63
C TYR A 776 -11.08 9.50 -20.69
N VAL A 777 -11.66 8.43 -21.23
CA VAL A 777 -12.41 7.45 -20.41
C VAL A 777 -11.47 6.72 -19.44
N PHE A 778 -10.26 6.39 -19.88
CA PHE A 778 -9.23 5.80 -19.03
C PHE A 778 -8.86 6.71 -17.83
N VAL A 779 -8.75 8.03 -18.03
CA VAL A 779 -8.51 8.97 -16.93
C VAL A 779 -9.70 9.00 -15.96
N TRP A 780 -10.92 9.03 -16.49
CA TRP A 780 -12.13 9.10 -15.66
C TRP A 780 -12.41 7.85 -14.84
N GLN A 781 -11.97 6.68 -15.31
CA GLN A 781 -12.20 5.43 -14.59
C GLN A 781 -11.60 5.44 -13.17
N VAL A 782 -10.49 6.14 -12.96
CA VAL A 782 -9.85 6.28 -11.64
C VAL A 782 -10.81 6.96 -10.66
N PHE A 783 -11.49 8.01 -11.13
CA PHE A 783 -12.48 8.74 -10.33
C PHE A 783 -13.78 7.96 -10.17
N PHE A 784 -14.18 7.15 -11.15
CA PHE A 784 -15.30 6.23 -11.01
C PHE A 784 -15.01 5.16 -9.96
N ALA A 785 -13.82 4.55 -9.97
CA ALA A 785 -13.38 3.59 -8.97
C ALA A 785 -13.40 4.20 -7.56
N LEU A 786 -12.82 5.40 -7.42
CA LEU A 786 -12.86 6.13 -6.15
C LEU A 786 -14.28 6.44 -5.68
N ALA A 787 -15.14 6.93 -6.58
CA ALA A 787 -16.51 7.30 -6.24
C ALA A 787 -17.29 6.09 -5.73
N ILE A 788 -17.17 4.95 -6.39
CA ILE A 788 -17.83 3.71 -5.99
C ILE A 788 -17.25 3.14 -4.69
N ALA A 789 -15.92 3.13 -4.53
CA ALA A 789 -15.25 2.68 -3.31
C ALA A 789 -15.51 3.53 -2.08
N SER A 790 -15.98 4.77 -2.29
CA SER A 790 -16.36 5.68 -1.21
C SER A 790 -17.81 5.50 -0.75
N ILE A 791 -18.62 4.67 -1.43
CA ILE A 791 -20.01 4.41 -1.02
C ILE A 791 -20.00 3.40 0.14
N PRO A 792 -20.47 3.76 1.35
CA PRO A 792 -20.50 2.84 2.47
C PRO A 792 -21.51 1.70 2.26
N GLY A 793 -21.16 0.48 2.67
CA GLY A 793 -22.08 -0.65 2.72
C GLY A 793 -22.49 -1.24 1.36
N VAL A 794 -21.76 -0.95 0.28
CA VAL A 794 -22.00 -1.60 -1.02
C VAL A 794 -21.74 -3.11 -0.90
N PRO A 795 -22.70 -3.98 -1.27
CA PRO A 795 -22.46 -5.41 -1.33
C PRO A 795 -21.67 -5.75 -2.58
N TRP A 796 -20.35 -5.81 -2.42
CA TRP A 796 -19.37 -5.97 -3.51
C TRP A 796 -19.56 -7.23 -4.37
N GLY A 797 -20.24 -8.27 -3.88
CA GLY A 797 -20.50 -9.51 -4.60
C GLY A 797 -21.90 -9.65 -5.22
N ASP A 798 -22.78 -8.65 -5.07
CA ASP A 798 -24.16 -8.77 -5.53
C ASP A 798 -24.27 -8.63 -7.06
N PHE A 799 -24.84 -9.67 -7.68
CA PHE A 799 -24.96 -9.79 -9.13
C PHE A 799 -25.72 -8.63 -9.80
N TRP A 800 -26.81 -8.16 -9.20
CA TRP A 800 -27.67 -7.12 -9.78
C TRP A 800 -27.13 -5.74 -9.54
N ILE A 801 -26.55 -5.50 -8.37
CA ILE A 801 -25.92 -4.22 -8.05
C ILE A 801 -24.72 -4.00 -8.98
N GLY A 802 -23.89 -5.02 -9.22
CA GLY A 802 -22.83 -4.93 -10.22
C GLY A 802 -23.36 -4.58 -11.61
N PHE A 803 -24.40 -5.26 -12.08
CA PHE A 803 -25.02 -4.96 -13.37
C PHE A 803 -25.48 -3.50 -13.48
N VAL A 804 -26.16 -2.98 -12.46
CA VAL A 804 -26.68 -1.61 -12.44
C VAL A 804 -25.52 -0.60 -12.39
N VAL A 805 -24.54 -0.80 -11.50
CA VAL A 805 -23.41 0.12 -11.33
C VAL A 805 -22.58 0.21 -12.62
N HIS A 806 -22.16 -0.93 -13.17
CA HIS A 806 -21.40 -0.92 -14.42
C HIS A 806 -22.21 -0.33 -15.58
N SER A 807 -23.51 -0.65 -15.72
CA SER A 807 -24.38 -0.06 -16.74
C SER A 807 -24.44 1.47 -16.61
N ALA A 808 -24.61 1.97 -15.39
CA ALA A 808 -24.65 3.40 -15.11
C ALA A 808 -23.33 4.09 -15.45
N LEU A 809 -22.19 3.49 -15.07
CA LEU A 809 -20.86 4.02 -15.39
C LEU A 809 -20.57 4.04 -16.89
N ILE A 810 -20.96 2.99 -17.63
CA ILE A 810 -20.80 2.91 -19.09
C ILE A 810 -21.63 4.02 -19.77
N LEU A 811 -22.90 4.17 -19.38
CA LEU A 811 -23.77 5.21 -19.91
C LEU A 811 -23.31 6.62 -19.53
N LEU A 812 -22.79 6.80 -18.32
CA LEU A 812 -22.20 8.06 -17.86
C LEU A 812 -20.96 8.41 -18.69
N ALA A 813 -20.03 7.49 -18.88
CA ALA A 813 -18.84 7.69 -19.71
C ALA A 813 -19.23 8.05 -21.15
N TRP A 814 -20.20 7.34 -21.73
CA TRP A 814 -20.76 7.67 -23.04
C TRP A 814 -21.36 9.08 -23.09
N TYR A 815 -22.18 9.44 -22.11
CA TYR A 815 -22.81 10.75 -22.02
C TYR A 815 -21.77 11.87 -21.91
N MET A 816 -20.76 11.72 -21.05
CA MET A 816 -19.66 12.66 -20.88
C MET A 816 -18.88 12.85 -22.18
N VAL A 817 -18.60 11.77 -22.91
CA VAL A 817 -17.94 11.81 -24.23
C VAL A 817 -18.81 12.54 -25.26
N ARG A 818 -20.12 12.26 -25.31
CA ARG A 818 -21.06 12.93 -26.23
C ARG A 818 -21.19 14.42 -25.94
N LYS A 819 -21.17 14.81 -24.66
CA LYS A 819 -21.20 16.20 -24.21
C LYS A 819 -19.84 16.88 -24.20
N LYS A 820 -18.76 16.16 -24.55
CA LYS A 820 -17.37 16.66 -24.57
C LYS A 820 -16.95 17.28 -23.23
N PHE A 821 -17.44 16.72 -22.13
CA PHE A 821 -17.20 17.23 -20.79
C PHE A 821 -15.68 17.29 -20.50
N LEU A 822 -15.14 18.45 -20.15
CA LEU A 822 -13.70 18.65 -19.89
C LEU A 822 -12.71 18.22 -21.01
N PHE A 823 -13.14 18.16 -22.28
CA PHE A 823 -12.24 17.84 -23.40
C PHE A 823 -11.17 18.90 -23.66
N SER A 824 -11.31 20.10 -23.09
CA SER A 824 -10.28 21.15 -23.11
C SER A 824 -9.09 20.83 -22.22
N VAL A 825 -9.30 20.06 -21.14
CA VAL A 825 -8.29 19.77 -20.11
C VAL A 825 -7.72 18.37 -20.31
N ILE A 826 -8.59 17.37 -20.48
CA ILE A 826 -8.20 15.95 -20.54
C ILE A 826 -7.99 15.53 -22.01
N PRO A 827 -6.87 14.86 -22.35
CA PRO A 827 -6.64 14.34 -23.69
C PRO A 827 -7.61 13.21 -24.08
N ARG A 828 -7.80 13.02 -25.38
CA ARG A 828 -8.70 12.03 -25.99
C ARG A 828 -7.97 10.79 -26.47
#